data_AF-A0A401IVM3-F1
#
_entry.id   AF-A0A401IVM3-F1
#
_cell.length_a   1.000
_cell.length_b   1.000
_cell.length_c   1.000
_cell.angle_alpha   90.00
_cell.angle_beta   90.00
_cell.angle_gamma   90.00
#
_symmetry.space_group_name_H-M   'P 1'
#
loop_
_entity.id
_entity.type
_entity.pdbx_description
1 polymer ?
#
loop_
_entity_poly.entity_id
_entity_poly.type
_entity_poly.pdbx_seq_one_letter_code
_entity_poly.pdbx_strand_id
1 'polypeptide(L)'
;MYLKKHLTFFGSNKKDVIYVRKPGITDEILEIEPENFETIWEYLSILSDKKSSSKSIEKWREKFNISKKKEDEFNSFLKENDLVYTSSPQKNENVRALNFFNNLTGGLDRYKVEKKIQVSCAVIIGVGTIGTALVRNLLQFDVKSFILIDNDIVTSKNLKHQSFFIASDVGKPKVQVLKDRILEIDPSVSVLALQSFFTSINEITNNAFINSAKYIDIFCCFDHTAPNLLTDLVILGRKEKFNIYITSYKTGSVDACILNENYVKALSNDIKEYPYSISENSGIGLLGEVSSHLLMRLWLQNFIETTDFGWDSLGYDFITFKPERIPAYFKKNTKFPSSDDEFVNKFSIEPYFYDRAFDYYITNNSSVLYELQAIADRYHIPVDLSEEDEETVYLEMLQGYKFHFNDFSGNVLSFANLFRNGTVISEQAQVAFSNQLRLLEPYVIKLLESKKRKYYKRYLYQWRKNEKYRKGLVATDKAFLDILFKKTMDFAKWQPVLSILPEMTLSDQIQNISLIDEKINSFDVSRYLEFLFEHNLIEISKNNKRSMFYYNGRYKYPRLSIQFDSTIDGQMAFAHEVGHGYFISLISSSKLIEGLPEEISELFSSILEFLVLFNLNDKNSVDLNQTIAHYLYRSIDIPFTIDEYEKEILQIPFGKINWNTIKNARRKALQENDADAKFSNEKLSDYNIALNTELLIQERSVYLYSKSHILGFEAAYLLTKNNELFKKMVVYLANKREKFSLEQIYEEVFNIQINESSFFKITNHFKEYLQFLLK
;
A
#
# COMPACT_ATOMS: atom_id res chain seq x y z
N MET A 1 29.99 27.92 -6.06
CA MET A 1 28.84 27.38 -5.30
C MET A 1 28.08 28.55 -4.71
N TYR A 2 26.78 28.39 -4.50
CA TYR A 2 25.91 29.44 -3.95
C TYR A 2 25.06 28.86 -2.83
N LEU A 3 24.96 29.56 -1.70
CA LEU A 3 24.18 29.08 -0.56
C LEU A 3 22.68 29.08 -0.86
N LYS A 4 21.96 28.02 -0.47
CA LYS A 4 20.49 27.93 -0.55
C LYS A 4 19.84 28.77 0.56
N LYS A 5 19.98 30.09 0.47
CA LYS A 5 19.48 31.03 1.50
C LYS A 5 17.97 30.97 1.76
N HIS A 6 17.19 30.41 0.84
CA HIS A 6 15.75 30.21 1.02
C HIS A 6 15.42 29.18 2.12
N LEU A 7 16.36 28.29 2.49
CA LEU A 7 16.21 27.33 3.59
C LEU A 7 16.21 27.99 4.97
N THR A 8 16.68 29.24 5.06
CA THR A 8 16.84 30.02 6.28
C THR A 8 17.82 29.36 7.27
N PHE A 9 18.99 29.97 7.42
CA PHE A 9 20.01 29.55 8.38
C PHE A 9 19.88 30.39 9.66
N PHE A 10 19.73 29.75 10.81
CA PHE A 10 19.68 30.39 12.12
C PHE A 10 20.96 30.09 12.89
N GLY A 11 21.84 31.08 13.02
CA GLY A 11 23.06 30.95 13.80
C GLY A 11 22.90 31.48 15.22
N SER A 12 23.39 30.74 16.22
CA SER A 12 23.47 31.17 17.61
C SER A 12 24.91 31.17 18.11
N ASN A 13 25.54 32.34 18.12
CA ASN A 13 26.90 32.52 18.65
C ASN A 13 27.01 32.24 20.16
N LYS A 14 25.88 32.20 20.88
CA LYS A 14 25.87 31.82 22.32
C LYS A 14 25.89 30.30 22.53
N LYS A 15 25.37 29.54 21.57
CA LYS A 15 25.28 28.09 21.64
C LYS A 15 26.34 27.40 20.77
N ASP A 16 27.04 28.16 19.93
CA ASP A 16 27.93 27.65 18.87
C ASP A 16 27.22 26.65 17.94
N VAL A 17 25.99 26.99 17.53
CA VAL A 17 25.15 26.14 16.67
C VAL A 17 24.55 26.92 15.50
N ILE A 18 24.40 26.26 14.35
CA ILE A 18 23.63 26.73 13.19
C ILE A 18 22.50 25.73 12.89
N TYR A 19 21.26 26.22 12.83
CA TYR A 19 20.10 25.44 12.41
C TYR A 19 19.71 25.78 10.97
N VAL A 20 19.39 24.77 10.16
CA VAL A 20 18.87 24.97 8.80
C VAL A 20 17.83 23.91 8.47
N ARG A 21 16.78 24.28 7.74
CA ARG A 21 15.79 23.31 7.25
C ARG A 21 16.41 22.44 6.15
N LYS A 22 16.22 21.13 6.22
CA LYS A 22 16.65 20.26 5.12
C LYS A 22 15.71 20.41 3.92
N PRO A 23 16.23 20.58 2.69
CA PRO A 23 15.40 20.58 1.49
C PRO A 23 14.83 19.18 1.25
N GLY A 24 13.56 19.11 0.82
CA GLY A 24 12.92 17.85 0.41
C GLY A 24 12.47 16.92 1.53
N ILE A 25 12.70 17.26 2.80
CA ILE A 25 12.17 16.53 3.96
C ILE A 25 11.37 17.51 4.82
N THR A 26 10.07 17.28 4.91
CA THR A 26 9.16 18.18 5.63
C THR A 26 9.50 18.18 7.13
N ASP A 27 9.66 19.36 7.71
CA ASP A 27 9.89 19.62 9.15
C ASP A 27 11.19 19.09 9.77
N GLU A 28 12.14 18.57 8.98
CA GLU A 28 13.48 18.22 9.50
C GLU A 28 14.40 19.45 9.59
N ILE A 29 15.03 19.63 10.75
CA ILE A 29 16.02 20.67 11.01
C ILE A 29 17.39 19.99 11.15
N LEU A 30 18.34 20.40 10.33
CA LEU A 30 19.75 20.05 10.50
C LEU A 30 20.38 21.01 11.52
N GLU A 31 20.92 20.43 12.58
CA GLU A 31 21.75 21.10 13.58
C GLU A 31 23.22 20.93 13.21
N ILE A 32 23.95 22.04 13.07
CA ILE A 32 25.36 22.07 12.71
C ILE A 32 26.12 22.68 13.88
N GLU A 33 27.05 21.92 14.46
CA GLU A 33 27.93 22.33 15.56
C GLU A 33 29.34 22.64 15.00
N PRO A 34 29.60 23.88 14.56
CA PRO A 34 30.91 24.26 14.04
C PRO A 34 31.98 24.29 15.15
N GLU A 35 33.20 23.84 14.85
CA GLU A 35 34.37 24.02 15.73
C GLU A 35 34.61 25.50 16.10
N ASN A 36 34.26 26.40 15.18
CA ASN A 36 34.29 27.84 15.40
C ASN A 36 33.13 28.50 14.63
N PHE A 37 32.17 29.04 15.37
CA PHE A 37 30.96 29.64 14.81
C PHE A 37 31.27 30.78 13.82
N GLU A 38 32.15 31.73 14.19
CA GLU A 38 32.49 32.89 13.35
C GLU A 38 33.08 32.47 12.00
N THR A 39 33.97 31.49 12.02
CA THR A 39 34.65 30.96 10.82
C THR A 39 33.64 30.41 9.81
N ILE A 40 32.71 29.56 10.28
CA ILE A 40 31.71 28.93 9.41
C ILE A 40 30.64 29.95 8.98
N TRP A 41 30.18 30.80 9.89
CA TRP A 41 29.17 31.80 9.59
C TRP A 41 29.64 32.83 8.55
N GLU A 42 30.89 33.26 8.62
CA GLU A 42 31.47 34.15 7.60
C GLU A 42 31.60 33.44 6.25
N TYR A 43 31.96 32.15 6.23
CA TYR A 43 32.02 31.36 5.00
C TYR A 43 30.64 31.23 4.34
N LEU A 44 29.61 30.89 5.11
CA LEU A 44 28.22 30.86 4.63
C LEU A 44 27.77 32.24 4.12
N SER A 45 28.17 33.31 4.80
CA SER A 45 27.87 34.68 4.38
C SER A 45 28.48 35.01 3.02
N ILE A 46 29.74 34.62 2.77
CA ILE A 46 30.40 34.76 1.47
C ILE A 46 29.64 33.98 0.39
N LEU A 47 29.28 32.71 0.65
CA LEU A 47 28.53 31.88 -0.30
C LEU A 47 27.10 32.40 -0.57
N SER A 48 26.54 33.21 0.34
CA SER A 48 25.21 33.80 0.19
C SER A 48 25.20 35.05 -0.71
N ASP A 49 26.34 35.71 -0.87
CA ASP A 49 26.46 36.94 -1.65
C ASP A 49 26.79 36.64 -3.12
N LYS A 50 25.88 37.03 -4.02
CA LYS A 50 26.06 36.89 -5.48
C LYS A 50 27.26 37.68 -6.01
N LYS A 51 27.76 38.68 -5.27
CA LYS A 51 28.94 39.51 -5.63
C LYS A 51 30.27 38.96 -5.12
N SER A 52 30.24 37.92 -4.28
CA SER A 52 31.46 37.34 -3.75
C SER A 52 32.29 36.66 -4.85
N SER A 53 33.59 36.84 -4.76
CA SER A 53 34.57 36.35 -5.74
C SER A 53 35.49 35.33 -5.10
N SER A 54 36.30 34.62 -5.90
CA SER A 54 37.36 33.73 -5.37
C SER A 54 38.28 34.46 -4.39
N LYS A 55 38.51 35.77 -4.59
CA LYS A 55 39.28 36.62 -3.68
C LYS A 55 38.66 36.78 -2.29
N SER A 56 37.34 36.71 -2.18
CA SER A 56 36.64 36.76 -0.88
C SER A 56 36.92 35.50 -0.06
N ILE A 57 36.94 34.34 -0.73
CA ILE A 57 37.29 33.05 -0.10
C ILE A 57 38.78 33.02 0.26
N GLU A 58 39.67 33.56 -0.58
CA GLU A 58 41.10 33.71 -0.28
C GLU A 58 41.33 34.51 1.00
N LYS A 59 40.70 35.68 1.12
CA LYS A 59 40.79 36.51 2.33
C LYS A 59 40.26 35.82 3.58
N TRP A 60 39.16 35.07 3.46
CA TRP A 60 38.61 34.29 4.56
C TRP A 60 39.58 33.18 5.00
N ARG A 61 40.22 32.48 4.05
CA ARG A 61 41.25 31.47 4.38
C ARG A 61 42.44 32.07 5.10
N GLU A 62 42.92 33.23 4.65
CA GLU A 62 44.01 33.97 5.30
C GLU A 62 43.62 34.44 6.71
N LYS A 63 42.41 35.00 6.87
CA LYS A 63 41.89 35.51 8.16
C LYS A 63 41.82 34.42 9.23
N PHE A 64 41.33 33.23 8.88
CA PHE A 64 41.09 32.14 9.84
C PHE A 64 42.13 31.01 9.76
N ASN A 65 43.21 31.18 8.98
CA ASN A 65 44.26 30.18 8.77
C ASN A 65 43.71 28.81 8.31
N ILE A 66 42.75 28.82 7.37
CA ILE A 66 42.07 27.60 6.88
C ILE A 66 42.83 27.03 5.68
N SER A 67 43.20 25.75 5.78
CA SER A 67 43.83 25.02 4.68
C SER A 67 42.83 24.74 3.54
N LYS A 68 43.34 24.59 2.31
CA LYS A 68 42.49 24.26 1.15
C LYS A 68 41.72 22.94 1.36
N LYS A 69 42.36 21.96 2.00
CA LYS A 69 41.73 20.67 2.36
C LYS A 69 40.50 20.87 3.26
N LYS A 70 40.59 21.72 4.29
CA LYS A 70 39.49 21.98 5.21
C LYS A 70 38.34 22.76 4.55
N GLU A 71 38.66 23.66 3.60
CA GLU A 71 37.64 24.27 2.74
C GLU A 71 36.90 23.22 1.88
N ASP A 72 37.64 22.28 1.29
CA ASP A 72 37.04 21.22 0.47
C ASP A 72 36.17 20.27 1.31
N GLU A 73 36.54 19.99 2.56
CA GLU A 73 35.70 19.27 3.54
C GLU A 73 34.39 20.01 3.81
N PHE A 74 34.42 21.34 4.04
CA PHE A 74 33.20 22.14 4.19
C PHE A 74 32.34 22.13 2.93
N ASN A 75 32.98 22.22 1.76
CA ASN A 75 32.28 22.18 0.48
C ASN A 75 31.59 20.84 0.25
N SER A 76 32.21 19.73 0.66
CA SER A 76 31.60 18.39 0.60
C SER A 76 30.42 18.29 1.54
N PHE A 77 30.57 18.71 2.80
CA PHE A 77 29.48 18.71 3.78
C PHE A 77 28.24 19.48 3.27
N LEU A 78 28.44 20.68 2.73
CA LEU A 78 27.35 21.50 2.19
C LEU A 78 26.66 20.86 0.98
N LYS A 79 27.40 20.09 0.15
CA LYS A 79 26.82 19.37 -1.00
C LYS A 79 26.08 18.11 -0.57
N GLU A 80 26.66 17.33 0.33
CA GLU A 80 26.06 16.09 0.86
C GLU A 80 24.74 16.35 1.59
N ASN A 81 24.61 17.54 2.20
CA ASN A 81 23.38 17.98 2.86
C ASN A 81 22.51 18.89 1.99
N ASP A 82 22.79 19.01 0.69
CA ASP A 82 22.00 19.81 -0.26
C ASP A 82 21.81 21.29 0.12
N LEU A 83 22.79 21.90 0.80
CA LEU A 83 22.70 23.28 1.30
C LEU A 83 23.20 24.33 0.31
N VAL A 84 23.76 23.91 -0.83
CA VAL A 84 24.30 24.80 -1.87
C VAL A 84 23.85 24.41 -3.27
N TYR A 85 23.90 25.36 -4.19
CA TYR A 85 23.82 25.13 -5.62
C TYR A 85 25.21 25.15 -6.27
N THR A 86 25.39 24.30 -7.29
CA THR A 86 26.54 24.35 -8.19
C THR A 86 26.27 25.19 -9.45
N SER A 87 24.99 25.38 -9.78
CA SER A 87 24.53 26.20 -10.91
C SER A 87 24.56 27.69 -10.58
N SER A 88 24.95 28.51 -11.56
CA SER A 88 24.98 29.97 -11.40
C SER A 88 23.58 30.60 -11.55
N PRO A 89 23.25 31.64 -10.77
CA PRO A 89 22.04 32.44 -10.96
C PRO A 89 21.94 33.01 -12.39
N GLN A 90 20.76 32.93 -13.00
CA GLN A 90 20.48 33.46 -14.34
C GLN A 90 19.86 34.87 -14.24
N LYS A 91 19.83 35.60 -15.35
CA LYS A 91 19.12 36.90 -15.44
C LYS A 91 17.62 36.66 -15.64
N ASN A 92 16.79 37.49 -15.02
CA ASN A 92 15.32 37.47 -15.13
C ASN A 92 14.66 36.15 -14.66
N GLU A 93 15.25 35.50 -13.65
CA GLU A 93 14.72 34.27 -13.04
C GLU A 93 13.52 34.55 -12.11
N ASN A 94 12.51 33.67 -12.11
CA ASN A 94 11.44 33.70 -11.10
C ASN A 94 11.96 33.11 -9.78
N VAL A 95 12.69 33.94 -9.03
CA VAL A 95 13.34 33.54 -7.77
C VAL A 95 12.35 32.91 -6.78
N ARG A 96 11.09 33.35 -6.77
CA ARG A 96 10.07 32.84 -5.83
C ARG A 96 9.66 31.42 -6.19
N ALA A 97 9.35 31.15 -7.45
CA ALA A 97 9.05 29.79 -7.93
C ALA A 97 10.24 28.85 -7.72
N LEU A 98 11.45 29.30 -8.09
CA LEU A 98 12.68 28.53 -7.85
C LEU A 98 12.86 28.18 -6.37
N ASN A 99 12.72 29.15 -5.47
CA ASN A 99 12.85 28.90 -4.03
C ASN A 99 11.77 27.93 -3.53
N PHE A 100 10.53 28.04 -4.03
CA PHE A 100 9.45 27.13 -3.68
C PHE A 100 9.78 25.69 -4.08
N PHE A 101 10.17 25.46 -5.34
CA PHE A 101 10.57 24.13 -5.81
C PHE A 101 11.73 23.55 -5.01
N ASN A 102 12.76 24.37 -4.78
CA ASN A 102 13.96 23.91 -4.09
C ASN A 102 13.80 23.77 -2.56
N ASN A 103 12.70 24.27 -1.97
CA ASN A 103 12.31 23.87 -0.62
C ASN A 103 11.79 22.43 -0.60
N LEU A 104 11.08 22.03 -1.66
CA LEU A 104 10.45 20.72 -1.79
C LEU A 104 11.38 19.67 -2.39
N THR A 105 12.48 20.06 -3.05
CA THR A 105 13.43 19.14 -3.67
C THR A 105 14.85 19.34 -3.19
N GLY A 106 15.52 18.24 -2.83
CA GLY A 106 16.98 18.19 -2.71
C GLY A 106 17.71 18.34 -4.04
N GLY A 107 19.05 18.38 -3.99
CA GLY A 107 19.94 18.42 -5.13
C GLY A 107 20.66 19.75 -5.39
N LEU A 108 21.68 19.69 -6.26
CA LEU A 108 22.62 20.79 -6.54
C LEU A 108 22.23 21.68 -7.75
N ASP A 109 21.34 21.22 -8.63
CA ASP A 109 20.84 21.98 -9.78
C ASP A 109 19.58 22.76 -9.41
N ARG A 110 19.70 24.08 -9.39
CA ARG A 110 18.64 25.01 -9.01
C ARG A 110 17.44 24.99 -9.97
N TYR A 111 17.68 24.69 -11.24
CA TYR A 111 16.69 24.85 -12.31
C TYR A 111 16.09 23.52 -12.77
N LYS A 112 16.39 22.41 -12.07
CA LYS A 112 15.98 21.06 -12.48
C LYS A 112 14.47 20.94 -12.70
N VAL A 113 13.67 21.45 -11.76
CA VAL A 113 12.20 21.40 -11.81
C VAL A 113 11.66 22.44 -12.79
N GLU A 114 12.09 23.69 -12.68
CA GLU A 114 11.64 24.80 -13.54
C GLU A 114 11.82 24.49 -15.03
N LYS A 115 12.98 23.93 -15.43
CA LYS A 115 13.22 23.53 -16.83
C LYS A 115 12.22 22.50 -17.35
N LYS A 116 11.73 21.58 -16.49
CA LYS A 116 10.70 20.61 -16.90
C LYS A 116 9.34 21.30 -17.09
N ILE A 117 9.02 22.26 -16.23
CA ILE A 117 7.77 23.04 -16.32
C ILE A 117 7.79 23.98 -17.53
N GLN A 118 8.90 24.66 -17.81
CA GLN A 118 9.00 25.61 -18.93
C GLN A 118 8.84 24.93 -20.31
N VAL A 119 9.12 23.64 -20.42
CA VAL A 119 8.93 22.86 -21.66
C VAL A 119 7.58 22.12 -21.72
N SER A 120 6.69 22.35 -20.75
CA SER A 120 5.32 21.86 -20.81
C SER A 120 4.38 22.84 -21.53
N CYS A 121 3.30 22.32 -22.06
CA CYS A 121 2.20 23.08 -22.62
C CYS A 121 0.92 22.78 -21.86
N ALA A 122 0.30 23.83 -21.32
CA ALA A 122 -0.99 23.74 -20.65
C ALA A 122 -2.13 24.04 -21.64
N VAL A 123 -3.00 23.06 -21.87
CA VAL A 123 -4.21 23.20 -22.67
C VAL A 123 -5.37 23.45 -21.72
N ILE A 124 -5.98 24.64 -21.78
CA ILE A 124 -7.07 25.05 -20.90
C ILE A 124 -8.37 25.03 -21.70
N ILE A 125 -9.25 24.10 -21.37
CA ILE A 125 -10.57 23.96 -22.01
C ILE A 125 -11.61 24.63 -21.12
N GLY A 126 -12.08 25.80 -21.54
CA GLY A 126 -12.92 26.71 -20.75
C GLY A 126 -12.08 27.72 -19.97
N VAL A 127 -12.17 28.99 -20.35
CA VAL A 127 -11.53 30.12 -19.65
C VAL A 127 -12.56 30.94 -18.85
N GLY A 128 -13.46 30.21 -18.21
CA GLY A 128 -14.36 30.75 -17.19
C GLY A 128 -13.65 31.04 -15.87
N THR A 129 -14.39 30.95 -14.76
CA THR A 129 -13.87 31.24 -13.42
C THR A 129 -12.68 30.34 -13.05
N ILE A 130 -12.79 29.03 -13.31
CA ILE A 130 -11.73 28.06 -13.02
C ILE A 130 -10.53 28.29 -13.94
N GLY A 131 -10.74 28.32 -15.26
CA GLY A 131 -9.65 28.43 -16.23
C GLY A 131 -8.85 29.72 -16.10
N THR A 132 -9.50 30.85 -15.83
CA THR A 132 -8.77 32.11 -15.58
C THR A 132 -7.94 32.07 -14.29
N ALA A 133 -8.47 31.49 -13.22
CA ALA A 133 -7.71 31.28 -11.98
C ALA A 133 -6.52 30.33 -12.21
N LEU A 134 -6.72 29.25 -12.97
CA LEU A 134 -5.68 28.27 -13.29
C LEU A 134 -4.55 28.86 -14.14
N VAL A 135 -4.86 29.65 -15.16
CA VAL A 135 -3.84 30.34 -15.97
C VAL A 135 -2.96 31.25 -15.11
N ARG A 136 -3.55 32.04 -14.23
CA ARG A 136 -2.79 32.87 -13.27
C ARG A 136 -1.84 32.03 -12.43
N ASN A 137 -2.33 30.91 -11.95
CA ASN A 137 -1.62 29.99 -11.08
C ASN A 137 -0.44 29.32 -11.82
N LEU A 138 -0.66 28.83 -13.04
CA LEU A 138 0.39 28.26 -13.88
C LEU A 138 1.47 29.29 -14.29
N LEU A 139 1.10 30.56 -14.53
CA LEU A 139 2.06 31.63 -14.79
C LEU A 139 3.01 31.87 -13.60
N GLN A 140 2.52 31.77 -12.37
CA GLN A 140 3.36 31.91 -11.17
C GLN A 140 4.41 30.80 -11.06
N PHE A 141 4.15 29.64 -11.69
CA PHE A 141 5.02 28.47 -11.74
C PHE A 141 5.90 28.43 -13.00
N ASP A 142 5.95 29.52 -13.78
CA ASP A 142 6.76 29.68 -15.00
C ASP A 142 6.39 28.73 -16.16
N VAL A 143 5.12 28.34 -16.29
CA VAL A 143 4.63 27.69 -17.53
C VAL A 143 4.73 28.69 -18.69
N LYS A 144 5.36 28.27 -19.80
CA LYS A 144 5.67 29.15 -20.95
C LYS A 144 4.78 28.95 -22.18
N SER A 145 3.91 27.96 -22.18
CA SER A 145 3.13 27.59 -23.36
C SER A 145 1.67 27.30 -22.99
N PHE A 146 0.73 28.04 -23.58
CA PHE A 146 -0.70 27.89 -23.33
C PHE A 146 -1.50 27.71 -24.62
N ILE A 147 -2.47 26.79 -24.59
CA ILE A 147 -3.57 26.74 -25.56
C ILE A 147 -4.86 27.02 -24.79
N LEU A 148 -5.61 28.03 -25.22
CA LEU A 148 -6.85 28.46 -24.58
C LEU A 148 -8.02 28.17 -25.52
N ILE A 149 -9.01 27.41 -25.06
CA ILE A 149 -10.19 27.03 -25.85
C ILE A 149 -11.45 27.48 -25.11
N ASP A 150 -12.17 28.46 -25.68
CA ASP A 150 -13.47 28.93 -25.17
C ASP A 150 -14.15 29.81 -26.22
N ASN A 151 -15.45 29.64 -26.43
CA ASN A 151 -16.20 30.40 -27.42
C ASN A 151 -16.86 31.68 -26.87
N ASP A 152 -16.92 31.83 -25.54
CA ASP A 152 -17.64 32.91 -24.90
C ASP A 152 -16.95 34.28 -25.10
N ILE A 153 -17.78 35.31 -24.98
CA ILE A 153 -17.35 36.70 -24.84
C ILE A 153 -17.35 37.13 -23.38
N VAL A 154 -16.58 38.17 -23.07
CA VAL A 154 -16.61 38.84 -21.76
C VAL A 154 -17.93 39.57 -21.61
N THR A 155 -18.62 39.34 -20.49
CA THR A 155 -19.86 40.01 -20.11
C THR A 155 -19.71 40.68 -18.74
N SER A 156 -20.61 41.60 -18.39
CA SER A 156 -20.56 42.32 -17.12
C SER A 156 -20.58 41.40 -15.88
N LYS A 157 -21.25 40.23 -15.97
CA LYS A 157 -21.24 39.22 -14.90
C LYS A 157 -19.87 38.60 -14.65
N ASN A 158 -18.97 38.59 -15.64
CA ASN A 158 -17.64 37.97 -15.49
C ASN A 158 -16.70 38.82 -14.64
N LEU A 159 -16.84 40.15 -14.65
CA LEU A 159 -15.89 41.07 -14.02
C LEU A 159 -15.67 40.84 -12.52
N LYS A 160 -16.69 40.34 -11.81
CA LYS A 160 -16.62 40.06 -10.36
C LYS A 160 -15.99 38.72 -10.01
N HIS A 161 -15.84 37.82 -10.98
CA HIS A 161 -15.46 36.42 -10.75
C HIS A 161 -14.22 36.00 -11.56
N GLN A 162 -13.92 36.69 -12.67
CA GLN A 162 -12.86 36.35 -13.61
C GLN A 162 -11.90 37.53 -13.72
N SER A 163 -10.85 37.44 -12.90
CA SER A 163 -10.00 38.56 -12.50
C SER A 163 -9.06 39.10 -13.60
N PHE A 164 -9.00 38.45 -14.75
CA PHE A 164 -8.30 38.97 -15.94
C PHE A 164 -9.13 39.97 -16.76
N PHE A 165 -10.44 40.01 -16.56
CA PHE A 165 -11.36 40.82 -17.35
C PHE A 165 -11.72 42.11 -16.65
N ILE A 166 -11.62 43.23 -17.39
CA ILE A 166 -12.02 44.55 -16.90
C ILE A 166 -13.18 45.11 -17.73
N ALA A 167 -13.77 46.22 -17.28
CA ALA A 167 -14.97 46.79 -17.89
C ALA A 167 -14.82 47.11 -19.39
N SER A 168 -13.61 47.50 -19.84
CA SER A 168 -13.31 47.79 -21.24
C SER A 168 -13.22 46.55 -22.13
N ASP A 169 -13.27 45.34 -21.55
CA ASP A 169 -13.17 44.08 -22.27
C ASP A 169 -14.53 43.47 -22.58
N VAL A 170 -15.62 44.02 -22.03
CA VAL A 170 -16.99 43.57 -22.30
C VAL A 170 -17.27 43.58 -23.80
N GLY A 171 -17.77 42.46 -24.32
CA GLY A 171 -18.05 42.24 -25.74
C GLY A 171 -16.89 41.61 -26.54
N LYS A 172 -15.69 41.47 -25.96
CA LYS A 172 -14.55 40.84 -26.63
C LYS A 172 -14.50 39.32 -26.33
N PRO A 173 -13.92 38.49 -27.22
CA PRO A 173 -13.68 37.07 -26.95
C PRO A 173 -12.81 36.87 -25.71
N LYS A 174 -13.22 35.98 -24.80
CA LYS A 174 -12.49 35.75 -23.54
C LYS A 174 -11.06 35.27 -23.79
N VAL A 175 -10.87 34.33 -24.72
CA VAL A 175 -9.54 33.77 -25.05
C VAL A 175 -8.57 34.83 -25.58
N GLN A 176 -9.05 35.81 -26.34
CA GLN A 176 -8.21 36.87 -26.89
C GLN A 176 -7.78 37.85 -25.79
N VAL A 177 -8.72 38.27 -24.94
CA VAL A 177 -8.40 39.14 -23.81
C VAL A 177 -7.42 38.46 -22.85
N LEU A 178 -7.64 37.18 -22.54
CA LEU A 178 -6.75 36.42 -21.66
C LEU A 178 -5.35 36.26 -22.27
N LYS A 179 -5.25 36.01 -23.58
CA LYS A 179 -3.97 36.00 -24.30
C LYS A 179 -3.23 37.34 -24.16
N ASP A 180 -3.90 38.45 -24.39
CA ASP A 180 -3.29 39.78 -24.29
C ASP A 180 -2.76 40.03 -22.87
N ARG A 181 -3.54 39.65 -21.84
CA ARG A 181 -3.13 39.78 -20.43
C ARG A 181 -1.95 38.89 -20.06
N ILE A 182 -1.90 37.65 -20.57
CA ILE A 182 -0.75 36.76 -20.37
C ILE A 182 0.53 37.41 -20.93
N LEU A 183 0.45 37.96 -22.13
CA LEU A 183 1.59 38.60 -22.80
C LEU A 183 2.00 39.93 -22.14
N GLU A 184 1.06 40.65 -21.53
CA GLU A 184 1.36 41.82 -20.68
C GLU A 184 2.12 41.42 -19.40
N ILE A 185 1.80 40.26 -18.81
CA ILE A 185 2.45 39.74 -17.61
C ILE A 185 3.86 39.20 -17.94
N ASP A 186 3.95 38.36 -18.97
CA ASP A 186 5.20 37.77 -19.41
C ASP A 186 5.24 37.66 -20.95
N PRO A 187 5.94 38.59 -21.62
CA PRO A 187 6.08 38.58 -23.08
C PRO A 187 6.81 37.35 -23.65
N SER A 188 7.46 36.54 -22.81
CA SER A 188 8.14 35.30 -23.26
C SER A 188 7.19 34.12 -23.43
N VAL A 189 5.96 34.23 -22.93
CA VAL A 189 4.96 33.15 -23.00
C VAL A 189 4.38 33.05 -24.40
N SER A 190 4.27 31.82 -24.90
CA SER A 190 3.58 31.51 -26.14
C SER A 190 2.12 31.16 -25.86
N VAL A 191 1.18 31.84 -26.53
CA VAL A 191 -0.26 31.63 -26.33
C VAL A 191 -1.00 31.47 -27.65
N LEU A 192 -1.67 30.33 -27.78
CA LEU A 192 -2.65 30.07 -28.82
C LEU A 192 -4.07 30.25 -28.26
N ALA A 193 -4.83 31.18 -28.83
CA ALA A 193 -6.22 31.43 -28.46
C ALA A 193 -7.15 30.85 -29.53
N LEU A 194 -7.97 29.88 -29.16
CA LEU A 194 -8.95 29.21 -30.00
C LEU A 194 -10.36 29.60 -29.53
N GLN A 195 -11.01 30.48 -30.29
CA GLN A 195 -12.39 30.85 -30.04
C GLN A 195 -13.34 29.81 -30.66
N SER A 196 -13.50 28.69 -29.97
CA SER A 196 -14.38 27.57 -30.38
C SER A 196 -14.99 26.89 -29.16
N PHE A 197 -16.11 26.19 -29.37
CA PHE A 197 -16.56 25.18 -28.41
C PHE A 197 -15.70 23.95 -28.59
N PHE A 198 -15.24 23.37 -27.49
CA PHE A 198 -14.54 22.10 -27.54
C PHE A 198 -15.53 20.98 -27.87
N THR A 199 -15.52 20.55 -29.13
CA THR A 199 -16.46 19.54 -29.65
C THR A 199 -15.75 18.27 -30.10
N SER A 200 -14.45 18.33 -30.32
CA SER A 200 -13.64 17.19 -30.74
C SER A 200 -12.20 17.32 -30.25
N ILE A 201 -11.58 16.19 -29.92
CA ILE A 201 -10.14 16.11 -29.63
C ILE A 201 -9.25 16.59 -30.78
N ASN A 202 -9.77 16.65 -32.01
CA ASN A 202 -9.07 17.18 -33.18
C ASN A 202 -8.71 18.67 -33.06
N GLU A 203 -9.45 19.43 -32.24
CA GLU A 203 -9.13 20.83 -31.94
C GLU A 203 -7.80 20.98 -31.19
N ILE A 204 -7.38 19.92 -30.48
CA ILE A 204 -6.10 19.84 -29.77
C ILE A 204 -5.03 19.25 -30.69
N THR A 205 -5.30 18.09 -31.31
CA THR A 205 -4.26 17.29 -32.00
C THR A 205 -3.80 17.87 -33.34
N ASN A 206 -4.61 18.69 -34.02
CA ASN A 206 -4.25 19.28 -35.32
C ASN A 206 -3.44 20.58 -35.20
N ASN A 207 -2.81 20.82 -34.05
CA ASN A 207 -2.11 22.08 -33.80
C ASN A 207 -0.58 21.93 -33.76
N ALA A 208 0.12 22.74 -34.56
CA ALA A 208 1.60 22.77 -34.56
C ALA A 208 2.19 23.11 -33.18
N PHE A 209 1.44 23.80 -32.32
CA PHE A 209 1.82 24.16 -30.96
C PHE A 209 2.03 22.92 -30.08
N ILE A 210 1.13 21.93 -30.19
CA ILE A 210 1.18 20.65 -29.49
C ILE A 210 2.43 19.86 -29.90
N ASN A 211 2.73 19.79 -31.20
CA ASN A 211 3.89 19.05 -31.71
C ASN A 211 5.24 19.60 -31.26
N SER A 212 5.28 20.84 -30.74
CA SER A 212 6.50 21.48 -30.24
C SER A 212 6.75 21.30 -28.74
N ALA A 213 5.72 20.84 -27.99
CA ALA A 213 5.79 20.70 -26.55
C ALA A 213 6.36 19.34 -26.14
N LYS A 214 7.14 19.30 -25.05
CA LYS A 214 7.71 18.05 -24.52
C LYS A 214 6.72 17.30 -23.60
N TYR A 215 5.92 18.06 -22.87
CA TYR A 215 4.87 17.55 -21.99
C TYR A 215 3.59 18.35 -22.25
N ILE A 216 2.45 17.67 -22.28
CA ILE A 216 1.16 18.31 -22.52
C ILE A 216 0.22 17.92 -21.40
N ASP A 217 -0.32 18.96 -20.74
CA ASP A 217 -1.24 18.84 -19.63
C ASP A 217 -2.57 19.52 -20.03
N ILE A 218 -3.65 18.75 -20.07
CA ILE A 218 -4.98 19.22 -20.48
C ILE A 218 -5.84 19.43 -19.24
N PHE A 219 -6.41 20.62 -19.09
CA PHE A 219 -7.27 20.99 -17.97
C PHE A 219 -8.69 21.26 -18.47
N CYS A 220 -9.62 20.40 -18.06
CA CYS A 220 -11.04 20.50 -18.32
C CYS A 220 -11.70 21.42 -17.29
N CYS A 221 -11.99 22.65 -17.69
CA CYS A 221 -12.50 23.73 -16.85
C CYS A 221 -13.87 24.24 -17.36
N PHE A 222 -14.78 23.31 -17.69
CA PHE A 222 -16.12 23.58 -18.21
C PHE A 222 -17.21 23.00 -17.30
N ASP A 223 -18.43 23.55 -17.39
CA ASP A 223 -19.56 23.15 -16.54
C ASP A 223 -20.25 21.86 -17.05
N HIS A 224 -20.33 21.65 -18.37
CA HIS A 224 -21.01 20.51 -18.98
C HIS A 224 -20.27 20.02 -20.23
N THR A 225 -20.07 18.69 -20.32
CA THR A 225 -19.54 18.03 -21.51
C THR A 225 -20.16 16.65 -21.68
N ALA A 226 -20.34 16.22 -22.92
CA ALA A 226 -20.82 14.88 -23.23
C ALA A 226 -19.79 13.82 -22.80
N PRO A 227 -20.21 12.72 -22.13
CA PRO A 227 -19.30 11.65 -21.72
C PRO A 227 -18.43 11.10 -22.85
N ASN A 228 -18.97 11.02 -24.08
CA ASN A 228 -18.21 10.58 -25.26
C ASN A 228 -16.96 11.44 -25.51
N LEU A 229 -17.04 12.75 -25.31
CA LEU A 229 -15.90 13.64 -25.52
C LEU A 229 -14.84 13.47 -24.41
N LEU A 230 -15.27 13.17 -23.18
CA LEU A 230 -14.34 12.80 -22.11
C LEU A 230 -13.69 11.44 -22.37
N THR A 231 -14.44 10.46 -22.91
CA THR A 231 -13.88 9.18 -23.36
C THR A 231 -12.80 9.39 -24.42
N ASP A 232 -13.08 10.22 -25.42
CA ASP A 232 -12.10 10.56 -26.47
C ASP A 232 -10.85 11.21 -25.90
N LEU A 233 -11.00 12.10 -24.91
CA LEU A 233 -9.88 12.69 -24.18
C LEU A 233 -9.07 11.62 -23.43
N VAL A 234 -9.71 10.70 -22.70
CA VAL A 234 -9.01 9.62 -22.00
C VAL A 234 -8.22 8.73 -22.98
N ILE A 235 -8.81 8.39 -24.12
CA ILE A 235 -8.14 7.62 -25.18
C ILE A 235 -6.93 8.39 -25.72
N LEU A 236 -7.10 9.69 -26.00
CA LEU A 236 -6.01 10.55 -26.44
C LEU A 236 -4.88 10.62 -25.40
N GLY A 237 -5.24 10.81 -24.13
CA GLY A 237 -4.31 10.89 -23.01
C GLY A 237 -3.45 9.64 -22.88
N ARG A 238 -4.04 8.45 -23.04
CA ARG A 238 -3.27 7.18 -23.05
C ARG A 238 -2.37 7.05 -24.27
N LYS A 239 -2.87 7.38 -25.46
CA LYS A 239 -2.14 7.22 -26.72
C LYS A 239 -0.93 8.14 -26.79
N GLU A 240 -1.10 9.40 -26.42
CA GLU A 240 -0.07 10.44 -26.54
C GLU A 240 0.66 10.71 -25.21
N LYS A 241 0.28 10.01 -24.14
CA LYS A 241 0.80 10.18 -22.76
C LYS A 241 0.59 11.60 -22.22
N PHE A 242 -0.59 12.17 -22.47
CA PHE A 242 -0.99 13.45 -21.91
C PHE A 242 -1.64 13.26 -20.55
N ASN A 243 -1.34 14.17 -19.62
CA ASN A 243 -2.09 14.23 -18.37
C ASN A 243 -3.34 15.04 -18.60
N ILE A 244 -4.48 14.54 -18.13
CA ILE A 244 -5.75 15.21 -18.31
C ILE A 244 -6.36 15.37 -16.93
N TYR A 245 -6.75 16.59 -16.60
CA TYR A 245 -7.33 16.96 -15.32
C TYR A 245 -8.74 17.47 -15.54
N ILE A 246 -9.64 17.14 -14.64
CA ILE A 246 -11.01 17.65 -14.63
C ILE A 246 -11.38 18.08 -13.22
N THR A 247 -12.31 19.01 -13.11
CA THR A 247 -12.79 19.53 -11.83
C THR A 247 -14.27 19.80 -11.88
N SER A 248 -14.92 19.75 -10.73
CA SER A 248 -16.33 20.10 -10.55
C SER A 248 -16.52 20.77 -9.20
N TYR A 249 -17.66 21.44 -9.00
CA TYR A 249 -18.02 22.02 -7.71
C TYR A 249 -19.53 21.93 -7.48
N LYS A 250 -19.92 21.78 -6.21
CA LYS A 250 -21.32 21.68 -5.77
C LYS A 250 -21.49 22.32 -4.39
N THR A 251 -22.44 23.23 -4.23
CA THR A 251 -22.93 23.74 -2.93
C THR A 251 -21.82 24.04 -1.90
N GLY A 252 -20.70 24.66 -2.34
CA GLY A 252 -19.56 25.00 -1.48
C GLY A 252 -18.38 24.02 -1.53
N SER A 253 -18.58 22.82 -2.06
CA SER A 253 -17.56 21.81 -2.31
C SER A 253 -16.96 21.90 -3.70
N VAL A 254 -15.72 21.45 -3.81
CA VAL A 254 -14.92 21.45 -5.04
C VAL A 254 -14.10 20.18 -5.11
N ASP A 255 -14.12 19.51 -6.26
CA ASP A 255 -13.33 18.32 -6.55
C ASP A 255 -12.47 18.51 -7.79
N ALA A 256 -11.28 17.94 -7.79
CA ALA A 256 -10.42 17.82 -8.95
C ALA A 256 -9.88 16.40 -9.05
N CYS A 257 -9.74 15.87 -10.26
CA CYS A 257 -9.12 14.58 -10.49
C CYS A 257 -8.36 14.51 -11.80
N ILE A 258 -7.49 13.51 -11.92
CA ILE A 258 -6.89 13.08 -13.17
C ILE A 258 -7.95 12.25 -13.90
N LEU A 259 -8.37 12.74 -15.07
CA LEU A 259 -9.44 12.15 -15.86
C LEU A 259 -9.08 10.71 -16.24
N ASN A 260 -9.95 9.79 -15.89
CA ASN A 260 -9.81 8.37 -16.18
C ASN A 260 -11.16 7.77 -16.64
N GLU A 261 -11.15 6.53 -17.12
CA GLU A 261 -12.36 5.88 -17.62
C GLU A 261 -13.43 5.69 -16.54
N ASN A 262 -13.04 5.54 -15.26
CA ASN A 262 -13.99 5.35 -14.17
C ASN A 262 -14.79 6.62 -13.91
N TYR A 263 -14.15 7.78 -13.95
CA TYR A 263 -14.83 9.07 -13.88
C TYR A 263 -15.87 9.21 -15.00
N VAL A 264 -15.49 8.85 -16.23
CA VAL A 264 -16.40 8.93 -17.38
C VAL A 264 -17.56 7.94 -17.28
N LYS A 265 -17.30 6.73 -16.78
CA LYS A 265 -18.34 5.71 -16.51
C LYS A 265 -19.31 6.18 -15.42
N ALA A 266 -18.81 6.72 -14.31
CA ALA A 266 -19.62 7.26 -13.22
C ALA A 266 -20.53 8.38 -13.72
N LEU A 267 -19.96 9.37 -14.42
CA LEU A 267 -20.74 10.46 -15.04
C LEU A 267 -21.77 9.93 -16.05
N SER A 268 -21.42 8.91 -16.83
CA SER A 268 -22.35 8.28 -17.78
C SER A 268 -23.50 7.58 -17.08
N ASN A 269 -23.25 6.97 -15.93
CA ASN A 269 -24.29 6.33 -15.11
C ASN A 269 -25.19 7.38 -14.48
N ASP A 270 -24.63 8.46 -13.92
CA ASP A 270 -25.39 9.57 -13.35
C ASP A 270 -26.32 10.20 -14.41
N ILE A 271 -25.81 10.44 -15.63
CA ILE A 271 -26.64 10.98 -16.72
C ILE A 271 -27.75 10.02 -17.14
N LYS A 272 -27.50 8.70 -17.14
CA LYS A 272 -28.51 7.68 -17.46
C LYS A 272 -29.57 7.58 -16.37
N GLU A 273 -29.17 7.67 -15.11
CA GLU A 273 -30.05 7.58 -13.95
C GLU A 273 -30.87 8.86 -13.78
N TYR A 274 -30.27 10.01 -14.09
CA TYR A 274 -30.86 11.35 -13.97
C TYR A 274 -30.89 12.09 -15.32
N PRO A 275 -31.65 11.60 -16.32
CA PRO A 275 -31.65 12.15 -17.68
C PRO A 275 -32.33 13.52 -17.79
N TYR A 276 -33.02 13.96 -16.74
CA TYR A 276 -33.68 15.27 -16.67
C TYR A 276 -33.12 16.04 -15.47
N SER A 277 -32.52 17.19 -15.73
CA SER A 277 -32.03 18.09 -14.68
C SER A 277 -32.56 19.50 -14.88
N ILE A 278 -32.90 20.16 -13.77
CA ILE A 278 -33.20 21.58 -13.71
C ILE A 278 -32.15 22.17 -12.77
N SER A 279 -31.21 22.93 -13.31
CA SER A 279 -30.10 23.51 -12.54
C SER A 279 -29.85 24.96 -12.97
N GLU A 280 -29.26 25.73 -12.06
CA GLU A 280 -28.66 27.03 -12.33
C GLU A 280 -27.25 27.03 -11.73
N ASN A 281 -26.30 27.69 -12.39
CA ASN A 281 -24.92 27.70 -11.92
C ASN A 281 -24.82 28.49 -10.59
N SER A 282 -24.55 27.78 -9.49
CA SER A 282 -24.36 28.34 -8.14
C SER A 282 -22.89 28.67 -7.81
N GLY A 283 -21.99 28.54 -8.78
CA GLY A 283 -20.56 28.77 -8.64
C GLY A 283 -20.21 30.23 -8.47
N ILE A 284 -19.31 30.51 -7.52
CA ILE A 284 -18.73 31.85 -7.32
C ILE A 284 -17.23 31.85 -7.63
N GLY A 285 -16.68 33.04 -7.84
CA GLY A 285 -15.23 33.28 -8.04
C GLY A 285 -14.33 32.44 -7.14
N LEU A 286 -14.69 32.39 -5.85
CA LEU A 286 -13.95 31.68 -4.82
C LEU A 286 -13.88 30.16 -5.03
N LEU A 287 -14.97 29.52 -5.45
CA LEU A 287 -14.96 28.07 -5.73
C LEU A 287 -14.09 27.76 -6.95
N GLY A 288 -14.06 28.67 -7.93
CA GLY A 288 -13.15 28.52 -9.07
C GLY A 288 -11.68 28.68 -8.69
N GLU A 289 -11.36 29.58 -7.75
CA GLU A 289 -10.02 29.68 -7.17
C GLU A 289 -9.64 28.38 -6.44
N VAL A 290 -10.51 27.84 -5.57
CA VAL A 290 -10.26 26.55 -4.90
C VAL A 290 -10.04 25.42 -5.92
N SER A 291 -10.87 25.34 -6.96
CA SER A 291 -10.76 24.33 -8.04
C SER A 291 -9.38 24.38 -8.69
N SER A 292 -8.93 25.60 -9.02
CA SER A 292 -7.61 25.85 -9.58
C SER A 292 -6.49 25.37 -8.66
N HIS A 293 -6.59 25.56 -7.34
CA HIS A 293 -5.58 25.09 -6.38
C HIS A 293 -5.53 23.56 -6.29
N LEU A 294 -6.67 22.87 -6.35
CA LEU A 294 -6.70 21.41 -6.37
C LEU A 294 -6.10 20.84 -7.67
N LEU A 295 -6.44 21.44 -8.82
CA LEU A 295 -5.82 21.09 -10.10
C LEU A 295 -4.30 21.32 -10.09
N MET A 296 -3.84 22.46 -9.57
CA MET A 296 -2.42 22.73 -9.39
C MET A 296 -1.74 21.67 -8.53
N ARG A 297 -2.40 21.24 -7.46
CA ARG A 297 -1.84 20.27 -6.52
C ARG A 297 -1.64 18.91 -7.17
N LEU A 298 -2.61 18.43 -7.95
CA LEU A 298 -2.48 17.19 -8.74
C LEU A 298 -1.44 17.34 -9.87
N TRP A 299 -1.35 18.51 -10.49
CA TRP A 299 -0.38 18.76 -11.55
C TRP A 299 1.08 18.76 -11.05
N LEU A 300 1.34 19.29 -9.86
CA LEU A 300 2.70 19.43 -9.32
C LEU A 300 3.43 18.10 -9.12
N GLN A 301 2.71 17.02 -8.82
CA GLN A 301 3.32 15.71 -8.55
C GLN A 301 4.08 15.14 -9.75
N ASN A 302 3.75 15.58 -10.97
CA ASN A 302 4.46 15.17 -12.18
C ASN A 302 5.88 15.74 -12.29
N PHE A 303 6.16 16.82 -11.55
CA PHE A 303 7.44 17.53 -11.64
C PHE A 303 8.29 17.36 -10.38
N ILE A 304 7.64 17.12 -9.24
CA ILE A 304 8.25 17.09 -7.91
C ILE A 304 7.87 15.78 -7.20
N GLU A 305 8.82 14.86 -7.13
CA GLU A 305 8.65 13.51 -6.57
C GLU A 305 8.18 13.50 -5.11
N THR A 306 8.67 14.43 -4.28
CA THR A 306 8.25 14.58 -2.88
C THR A 306 6.80 15.05 -2.72
N THR A 307 6.14 15.46 -3.80
CA THR A 307 4.72 15.84 -3.81
C THR A 307 3.84 14.77 -4.43
N ASP A 308 4.42 13.66 -4.89
CA ASP A 308 3.71 12.51 -5.43
C ASP A 308 3.33 11.54 -4.31
N PHE A 309 2.09 11.69 -3.85
CA PHE A 309 1.47 10.78 -2.89
C PHE A 309 0.58 9.73 -3.59
N GLY A 310 0.69 9.60 -4.93
CA GLY A 310 -0.17 8.73 -5.73
C GLY A 310 -1.61 9.23 -5.84
N TRP A 311 -1.88 10.50 -5.51
CA TRP A 311 -3.23 11.06 -5.56
C TRP A 311 -3.67 11.29 -6.99
N ASP A 312 -4.83 10.76 -7.33
CA ASP A 312 -5.50 10.98 -8.61
C ASP A 312 -6.74 11.88 -8.46
N SER A 313 -7.14 12.21 -7.22
CA SER A 313 -8.29 13.04 -6.91
C SER A 313 -8.10 13.80 -5.59
N LEU A 314 -8.75 14.97 -5.49
CA LEU A 314 -8.75 15.85 -4.33
C LEU A 314 -10.10 16.54 -4.21
N GLY A 315 -10.62 16.67 -2.99
CA GLY A 315 -11.87 17.37 -2.68
C GLY A 315 -11.74 18.35 -1.52
N TYR A 316 -12.49 19.46 -1.57
CA TYR A 316 -12.52 20.49 -0.53
C TYR A 316 -13.88 21.15 -0.40
N ASP A 317 -14.44 21.12 0.81
CA ASP A 317 -15.65 21.85 1.19
C ASP A 317 -15.28 23.19 1.85
N PHE A 318 -15.56 24.27 1.13
CA PHE A 318 -15.31 25.63 1.58
C PHE A 318 -16.20 26.06 2.75
N ILE A 319 -17.43 25.55 2.84
CA ILE A 319 -18.37 25.93 3.90
C ILE A 319 -17.94 25.30 5.22
N THR A 320 -17.53 24.04 5.19
CA THR A 320 -17.07 23.34 6.41
C THR A 320 -15.58 23.53 6.70
N PHE A 321 -14.83 24.16 5.78
CA PHE A 321 -13.36 24.28 5.81
C PHE A 321 -12.67 22.91 6.00
N LYS A 322 -13.31 21.86 5.52
CA LYS A 322 -12.78 20.50 5.55
C LYS A 322 -12.36 20.15 4.13
N PRO A 323 -11.30 19.35 3.95
CA PRO A 323 -11.25 18.54 2.75
C PRO A 323 -12.61 17.82 2.65
N GLU A 324 -13.21 17.70 1.46
CA GLU A 324 -14.28 16.69 1.35
C GLU A 324 -13.63 15.37 1.80
N ARG A 325 -14.13 14.85 2.91
CA ARG A 325 -13.53 13.75 3.64
C ARG A 325 -14.63 12.69 3.76
N ILE A 326 -14.29 11.45 3.45
CA ILE A 326 -13.97 10.49 4.53
C ILE A 326 -14.74 10.83 5.83
N PRO A 327 -15.95 10.32 6.06
CA PRO A 327 -16.84 10.82 7.11
C PRO A 327 -16.21 10.94 8.50
N ALA A 328 -16.24 12.15 9.05
CA ALA A 328 -15.99 12.41 10.47
C ALA A 328 -17.28 12.22 11.27
N TYR A 329 -17.50 11.03 11.83
CA TYR A 329 -18.42 10.86 12.95
C TYR A 329 -17.63 10.97 14.28
N PHE A 330 -18.29 11.53 15.30
CA PHE A 330 -17.81 11.87 16.65
C PHE A 330 -17.22 13.29 16.84
N LYS A 331 -18.13 14.26 16.96
CA LYS A 331 -18.05 15.25 18.03
C LYS A 331 -19.33 15.20 18.86
N LYS A 332 -19.28 14.46 19.98
CA LYS A 332 -20.17 14.71 21.12
C LYS A 332 -19.35 14.72 22.40
N ASN A 333 -19.59 15.78 23.17
CA ASN A 333 -19.06 16.02 24.50
C ASN A 333 -19.16 14.80 25.40
N THR A 334 -18.05 14.41 26.01
CA THR A 334 -18.05 13.71 27.30
C THR A 334 -16.89 14.26 28.15
N LYS A 335 -17.23 14.93 29.25
CA LYS A 335 -16.30 15.16 30.35
C LYS A 335 -15.84 13.79 30.83
N PHE A 336 -14.53 13.57 30.94
CA PHE A 336 -13.99 12.37 31.57
C PHE A 336 -13.97 12.56 33.10
N PRO A 337 -14.46 11.59 33.88
CA PRO A 337 -14.18 11.54 35.30
C PRO A 337 -12.72 11.14 35.51
N SER A 338 -12.12 11.69 36.56
CA SER A 338 -10.79 11.35 37.06
C SER A 338 -10.72 9.96 37.66
N SER A 339 -9.49 9.43 37.66
CA SER A 339 -8.92 8.29 38.40
C SER A 339 -9.40 6.89 38.02
N ASP A 340 -8.62 6.23 37.16
CA ASP A 340 -8.08 4.87 37.38
C ASP A 340 -7.01 4.61 36.30
N ASP A 341 -5.77 4.30 36.70
CA ASP A 341 -4.66 4.01 35.77
C ASP A 341 -5.01 2.84 34.84
N GLU A 342 -5.85 1.90 35.28
CA GLU A 342 -6.38 0.80 34.46
C GLU A 342 -7.28 1.30 33.32
N PHE A 343 -8.09 2.35 33.55
CA PHE A 343 -8.92 2.97 32.52
C PHE A 343 -8.05 3.72 31.50
N VAL A 344 -7.06 4.49 31.98
CA VAL A 344 -6.14 5.23 31.10
C VAL A 344 -5.28 4.25 30.30
N ASN A 345 -4.77 3.18 30.91
CA ASN A 345 -4.01 2.16 30.23
C ASN A 345 -4.85 1.46 29.17
N LYS A 346 -6.00 0.90 29.53
CA LYS A 346 -6.86 0.16 28.61
C LYS A 346 -7.46 0.99 27.48
N PHE A 347 -7.92 2.20 27.80
CA PHE A 347 -8.68 3.01 26.83
C PHE A 347 -7.86 4.13 26.22
N SER A 348 -6.62 4.37 26.65
CA SER A 348 -5.75 5.39 26.04
C SER A 348 -4.36 4.93 25.66
N ILE A 349 -3.66 4.21 26.54
CA ILE A 349 -2.27 3.81 26.28
C ILE A 349 -2.21 2.56 25.41
N GLU A 350 -2.93 1.48 25.72
CA GLU A 350 -2.96 0.24 24.93
C GLU A 350 -3.36 0.49 23.46
N PRO A 351 -4.42 1.25 23.14
CA PRO A 351 -4.79 1.49 21.75
C PRO A 351 -3.73 2.30 21.00
N TYR A 352 -3.09 3.26 21.67
CA TYR A 352 -1.96 4.01 21.11
C TYR A 352 -0.73 3.09 20.93
N PHE A 353 -0.43 2.26 21.91
CA PHE A 353 0.66 1.29 21.87
C PHE A 353 0.48 0.31 20.72
N TYR A 354 -0.71 -0.27 20.55
CA TYR A 354 -0.99 -1.18 19.44
C TYR A 354 -1.03 -0.47 18.08
N ASP A 355 -1.53 0.77 17.99
CA ASP A 355 -1.44 1.57 16.75
C ASP A 355 0.04 1.86 16.39
N ARG A 356 0.88 2.22 17.37
CA ARG A 356 2.30 2.46 17.15
C ARG A 356 3.08 1.17 16.87
N ALA A 357 2.67 0.05 17.46
CA ALA A 357 3.22 -1.26 17.16
C ALA A 357 2.87 -1.66 15.72
N PHE A 358 1.62 -1.45 15.30
CA PHE A 358 1.18 -1.64 13.92
C PHE A 358 1.99 -0.74 12.97
N ASP A 359 2.18 0.55 13.28
CA ASP A 359 3.04 1.45 12.50
C ASP A 359 4.50 0.92 12.44
N TYR A 360 5.06 0.43 13.55
CA TYR A 360 6.39 -0.19 13.56
C TYR A 360 6.45 -1.43 12.66
N TYR A 361 5.46 -2.31 12.72
CA TYR A 361 5.40 -3.50 11.88
C TYR A 361 5.29 -3.16 10.39
N ILE A 362 4.67 -2.03 10.04
CA ILE A 362 4.58 -1.53 8.65
C ILE A 362 5.90 -0.89 8.21
N THR A 363 6.45 0.05 9.00
CA THR A 363 7.51 0.94 8.53
C THR A 363 8.92 0.48 8.95
N ASN A 364 9.03 -0.48 9.86
CA ASN A 364 10.28 -0.96 10.46
C ASN A 364 11.16 0.17 11.03
N ASN A 365 10.53 1.26 11.49
CA ASN A 365 11.22 2.42 11.99
C ASN A 365 11.68 2.16 13.43
N SER A 366 12.98 1.95 13.61
CA SER A 366 13.59 1.62 14.90
C SER A 366 13.36 2.68 15.98
N SER A 367 13.10 3.94 15.61
CA SER A 367 12.72 4.97 16.58
C SER A 367 11.37 4.69 17.27
N VAL A 368 10.47 3.96 16.59
CA VAL A 368 9.17 3.53 17.13
C VAL A 368 9.34 2.39 18.12
N LEU A 369 10.33 1.50 17.92
CA LEU A 369 10.61 0.40 18.84
C LEU A 369 11.04 0.91 20.23
N TYR A 370 11.92 1.92 20.29
CA TYR A 370 12.32 2.53 21.55
C TYR A 370 11.17 3.24 22.26
N GLU A 371 10.28 3.89 21.49
CA GLU A 371 9.06 4.50 22.01
C GLU A 371 8.11 3.44 22.60
N LEU A 372 7.88 2.35 21.88
CA LEU A 372 7.06 1.22 22.31
C LEU A 372 7.62 0.59 23.59
N GLN A 373 8.91 0.29 23.63
CA GLN A 373 9.54 -0.33 24.79
C GLN A 373 9.44 0.57 26.03
N ALA A 374 9.65 1.88 25.87
CA ALA A 374 9.46 2.85 26.94
C ALA A 374 8.00 2.96 27.42
N ILE A 375 7.01 2.82 26.51
CA ILE A 375 5.59 2.81 26.85
C ILE A 375 5.22 1.50 27.58
N ALA A 376 5.66 0.36 27.07
CA ALA A 376 5.42 -0.95 27.66
C ALA A 376 5.97 -1.02 29.10
N ASP A 377 7.22 -0.60 29.30
CA ASP A 377 7.87 -0.57 30.62
C ASP A 377 7.18 0.39 31.59
N ARG A 378 6.82 1.59 31.11
CA ARG A 378 6.22 2.65 31.94
C ARG A 378 4.79 2.34 32.36
N TYR A 379 4.02 1.66 31.52
CA TYR A 379 2.60 1.40 31.74
C TYR A 379 2.28 -0.08 32.02
N HIS A 380 3.31 -0.92 32.19
CA HIS A 380 3.22 -2.35 32.49
C HIS A 380 2.33 -3.12 31.50
N ILE A 381 2.41 -2.76 30.21
CA ILE A 381 1.70 -3.49 29.15
C ILE A 381 2.39 -4.86 29.02
N PRO A 382 1.65 -5.99 29.12
CA PRO A 382 2.23 -7.31 29.02
C PRO A 382 2.61 -7.58 27.56
N VAL A 383 3.85 -7.22 27.20
CA VAL A 383 4.46 -7.59 25.92
C VAL A 383 5.35 -8.79 26.19
N ASP A 384 4.88 -9.99 25.85
CA ASP A 384 5.72 -11.20 25.91
C ASP A 384 6.58 -11.25 24.64
N LEU A 385 7.67 -10.48 24.63
CA LEU A 385 8.64 -10.45 23.54
C LEU A 385 9.56 -11.68 23.55
N SER A 386 9.40 -12.63 24.48
CA SER A 386 10.37 -13.72 24.63
C SER A 386 10.42 -14.68 23.43
N GLU A 387 9.32 -14.79 22.68
CA GLU A 387 9.27 -15.52 21.41
C GLU A 387 9.89 -14.72 20.26
N GLU A 388 9.59 -13.41 20.18
CA GLU A 388 10.18 -12.51 19.19
C GLU A 388 11.70 -12.36 19.39
N ASP A 389 12.20 -12.41 20.62
CA ASP A 389 13.62 -12.40 20.96
C ASP A 389 14.32 -13.69 20.51
N GLU A 390 13.75 -14.87 20.79
CA GLU A 390 14.34 -16.18 20.40
C GLU A 390 14.30 -16.38 18.87
N GLU A 391 13.24 -15.91 18.21
CA GLU A 391 13.13 -15.88 16.74
C GLU A 391 14.08 -14.88 16.10
N THR A 392 14.14 -13.64 16.60
CA THR A 392 15.05 -12.60 16.09
C THR A 392 16.50 -13.07 16.18
N VAL A 393 16.92 -13.62 17.33
CA VAL A 393 18.27 -14.17 17.50
C VAL A 393 18.56 -15.29 16.51
N TYR A 394 17.58 -16.17 16.25
CA TYR A 394 17.76 -17.26 15.28
C TYR A 394 17.81 -16.74 13.83
N LEU A 395 16.98 -15.77 13.47
CA LEU A 395 16.99 -15.13 12.14
C LEU A 395 18.29 -14.37 11.88
N GLU A 396 18.80 -13.61 12.86
CA GLU A 396 20.10 -12.95 12.78
C GLU A 396 21.24 -13.97 12.57
N MET A 397 21.18 -15.10 13.28
CA MET A 397 22.12 -16.20 13.08
C MET A 397 22.03 -16.75 11.65
N LEU A 398 20.82 -17.00 11.12
CA LEU A 398 20.62 -17.45 9.74
C LEU A 398 21.15 -16.42 8.72
N GLN A 399 20.96 -15.12 8.96
CA GLN A 399 21.51 -14.06 8.10
C GLN A 399 23.04 -14.03 8.09
N GLY A 400 23.68 -14.40 9.21
CA GLY A 400 25.13 -14.55 9.33
C GLY A 400 25.69 -15.79 8.62
N TYR A 401 24.87 -16.81 8.36
CA TYR A 401 25.28 -18.04 7.68
C TYR A 401 25.37 -17.85 6.16
N LYS A 402 26.58 -17.55 5.67
CA LYS A 402 26.85 -17.38 4.23
C LYS A 402 26.80 -18.71 3.46
N PHE A 403 26.27 -18.66 2.25
CA PHE A 403 26.23 -19.76 1.28
C PHE A 403 26.78 -19.28 -0.07
N HIS A 404 27.69 -20.06 -0.64
CA HIS A 404 28.35 -19.77 -1.91
C HIS A 404 28.23 -20.99 -2.83
N PHE A 405 27.67 -20.79 -4.02
CA PHE A 405 27.58 -21.83 -5.04
C PHE A 405 27.56 -21.20 -6.42
N ASN A 406 28.55 -21.55 -7.26
CA ASN A 406 28.78 -20.91 -8.57
C ASN A 406 28.78 -19.37 -8.45
N ASP A 407 27.92 -18.68 -9.20
CA ASP A 407 27.82 -17.22 -9.23
C ASP A 407 26.99 -16.63 -8.08
N PHE A 408 26.36 -17.48 -7.25
CA PHE A 408 25.60 -17.02 -6.09
C PHE A 408 26.50 -16.83 -4.87
N SER A 409 26.47 -15.62 -4.30
CA SER A 409 27.06 -15.28 -3.00
C SER A 409 26.02 -14.54 -2.14
N GLY A 410 25.61 -15.17 -1.04
CA GLY A 410 24.57 -14.63 -0.15
C GLY A 410 24.50 -15.39 1.18
N ASN A 411 23.44 -15.19 1.96
CA ASN A 411 23.17 -16.03 3.13
C ASN A 411 22.16 -17.14 2.82
N VAL A 412 21.98 -18.08 3.75
CA VAL A 412 21.08 -19.23 3.55
C VAL A 412 19.62 -18.82 3.34
N LEU A 413 19.15 -17.71 3.93
CA LEU A 413 17.81 -17.16 3.70
C LEU A 413 17.68 -16.58 2.29
N SER A 414 18.68 -15.83 1.83
CA SER A 414 18.71 -15.28 0.46
C SER A 414 18.66 -16.39 -0.59
N PHE A 415 19.36 -17.51 -0.36
CA PHE A 415 19.31 -18.66 -1.27
C PHE A 415 17.96 -19.38 -1.22
N ALA A 416 17.38 -19.56 -0.02
CA ALA A 416 16.06 -20.15 0.14
C ALA A 416 14.96 -19.33 -0.58
N ASN A 417 15.07 -18.00 -0.59
CA ASN A 417 14.14 -17.12 -1.28
C ASN A 417 14.17 -17.29 -2.81
N LEU A 418 15.26 -17.78 -3.41
CA LEU A 418 15.28 -18.11 -4.83
C LEU A 418 14.28 -19.23 -5.17
N PHE A 419 14.15 -20.25 -4.31
CA PHE A 419 13.13 -21.29 -4.47
C PHE A 419 11.71 -20.71 -4.38
N ARG A 420 11.49 -19.78 -3.45
CA ARG A 420 10.20 -19.10 -3.28
C ARG A 420 9.85 -18.23 -4.49
N ASN A 421 10.84 -17.66 -5.17
CA ASN A 421 10.60 -16.83 -6.35
C ASN A 421 10.54 -17.63 -7.67
N GLY A 422 10.36 -18.96 -7.61
CA GLY A 422 10.26 -19.82 -8.78
C GLY A 422 11.58 -19.96 -9.57
N THR A 423 12.73 -19.68 -8.96
CA THR A 423 14.03 -19.86 -9.62
C THR A 423 14.34 -21.35 -9.72
N VAL A 424 14.70 -21.83 -10.91
CA VAL A 424 15.15 -23.22 -11.11
C VAL A 424 16.55 -23.39 -10.56
N ILE A 425 16.70 -24.26 -9.56
CA ILE A 425 17.96 -24.52 -8.86
C ILE A 425 18.42 -25.93 -9.19
N SER A 426 19.67 -26.07 -9.65
CA SER A 426 20.23 -27.37 -10.04
C SER A 426 20.32 -28.33 -8.85
N GLU A 427 20.15 -29.63 -9.10
CA GLU A 427 20.23 -30.66 -8.05
C GLU A 427 21.54 -30.56 -7.25
N GLN A 428 22.66 -30.26 -7.92
CA GLN A 428 23.96 -30.05 -7.26
C GLN A 428 23.93 -28.88 -6.26
N ALA A 429 23.29 -27.77 -6.62
CA ALA A 429 23.13 -26.63 -5.74
C ALA A 429 22.20 -26.96 -4.56
N GLN A 430 21.13 -27.71 -4.79
CA GLN A 430 20.21 -28.17 -3.74
C GLN A 430 20.92 -29.09 -2.72
N VAL A 431 21.77 -30.01 -3.20
CA VAL A 431 22.58 -30.88 -2.34
C VAL A 431 23.60 -30.06 -1.54
N ALA A 432 24.30 -29.12 -2.18
CA ALA A 432 25.26 -28.25 -1.50
C ALA A 432 24.58 -27.40 -0.42
N PHE A 433 23.41 -26.85 -0.73
CA PHE A 433 22.60 -26.06 0.21
C PHE A 433 22.11 -26.90 1.39
N SER A 434 21.57 -28.09 1.12
CA SER A 434 21.16 -29.03 2.16
C SER A 434 22.32 -29.42 3.10
N ASN A 435 23.53 -29.60 2.57
CA ASN A 435 24.73 -29.84 3.38
C ASN A 435 25.11 -28.64 4.23
N GLN A 436 24.85 -27.41 3.77
CA GLN A 436 25.10 -26.20 4.56
C GLN A 436 24.10 -26.09 5.72
N LEU A 437 22.81 -26.32 5.46
CA LEU A 437 21.77 -26.30 6.48
C LEU A 437 21.99 -27.36 7.57
N ARG A 438 22.68 -28.47 7.25
CA ARG A 438 23.06 -29.49 8.23
C ARG A 438 23.87 -28.95 9.40
N LEU A 439 24.64 -27.89 9.21
CA LEU A 439 25.41 -27.26 10.29
C LEU A 439 24.51 -26.63 11.37
N LEU A 440 23.22 -26.44 11.08
CA LEU A 440 22.23 -25.87 11.99
C LEU A 440 21.59 -26.91 12.93
N GLU A 441 21.89 -28.21 12.75
CA GLU A 441 21.31 -29.31 13.54
C GLU A 441 21.31 -29.05 15.08
N PRO A 442 22.42 -28.61 15.72
CA PRO A 442 22.43 -28.40 17.17
C PRO A 442 21.46 -27.32 17.63
N TYR A 443 21.29 -26.26 16.84
CA TYR A 443 20.39 -25.16 17.15
C TYR A 443 18.93 -25.59 16.99
N VAL A 444 18.62 -26.31 15.91
CA VAL A 444 17.28 -26.88 15.67
C VAL A 444 16.85 -27.78 16.83
N ILE A 445 17.72 -28.69 17.27
CA ILE A 445 17.41 -29.59 18.39
C ILE A 445 17.14 -28.78 19.66
N LYS A 446 17.96 -27.77 19.95
CA LYS A 446 17.80 -26.91 21.14
C LYS A 446 16.46 -26.17 21.11
N LEU A 447 16.07 -25.59 19.98
CA LEU A 447 14.83 -24.85 19.82
C LEU A 447 13.61 -25.77 19.97
N LEU A 448 13.60 -26.93 19.32
CA LEU A 448 12.50 -27.91 19.44
C LEU A 448 12.33 -28.42 20.88
N GLU A 449 13.45 -28.67 21.58
CA GLU A 449 13.46 -29.02 23.00
C GLU A 449 12.91 -27.87 23.88
N SER A 450 13.24 -26.61 23.53
CA SER A 450 12.70 -25.41 24.18
C SER A 450 11.19 -25.30 23.97
N LYS A 451 10.74 -25.36 22.72
CA LYS A 451 9.33 -25.34 22.31
C LYS A 451 8.53 -26.43 23.01
N LYS A 452 9.05 -27.66 23.03
CA LYS A 452 8.42 -28.79 23.74
C LYS A 452 8.25 -28.50 25.23
N ARG A 453 9.26 -27.93 25.90
CA ARG A 453 9.14 -27.54 27.31
C ARG A 453 8.05 -26.50 27.54
N LYS A 454 7.95 -25.50 26.64
CA LYS A 454 6.98 -24.40 26.74
C LYS A 454 5.54 -24.86 26.48
N TYR A 455 5.28 -25.57 25.37
CA TYR A 455 3.91 -25.69 24.83
C TYR A 455 3.33 -27.11 24.80
N TYR A 456 4.10 -28.17 25.07
CA TYR A 456 3.64 -29.54 24.83
C TYR A 456 2.30 -29.91 25.50
N LYS A 457 2.02 -29.36 26.70
CA LYS A 457 0.73 -29.56 27.37
C LYS A 457 -0.45 -28.93 26.60
N ARG A 458 -0.25 -27.75 26.01
CA ARG A 458 -1.26 -27.07 25.19
C ARG A 458 -1.48 -27.85 23.89
N TYR A 459 -0.41 -28.30 23.24
CA TYR A 459 -0.50 -29.17 22.06
C TYR A 459 -1.30 -30.46 22.31
N LEU A 460 -1.07 -31.15 23.45
CA LEU A 460 -1.86 -32.33 23.81
C LEU A 460 -3.36 -32.05 23.92
N TYR A 461 -3.74 -30.85 24.40
CA TYR A 461 -5.13 -30.41 24.44
C TYR A 461 -5.65 -30.11 23.03
N GLN A 462 -4.88 -29.36 22.23
CA GLN A 462 -5.26 -28.98 20.88
C GLN A 462 -5.44 -30.20 19.95
N TRP A 463 -4.52 -31.17 19.97
CA TRP A 463 -4.66 -32.42 19.19
C TRP A 463 -5.93 -33.18 19.56
N ARG A 464 -6.26 -33.29 20.85
CA ARG A 464 -7.51 -33.93 21.30
C ARG A 464 -8.75 -33.14 20.87
N LYS A 465 -8.73 -31.81 20.98
CA LYS A 465 -9.83 -30.92 20.56
C LYS A 465 -10.09 -31.05 19.06
N ASN A 466 -9.03 -31.14 18.26
CA ASN A 466 -9.10 -31.10 16.80
C ASN A 466 -9.09 -32.48 16.12
N GLU A 467 -9.04 -33.59 16.86
CA GLU A 467 -8.97 -34.96 16.31
C GLU A 467 -10.12 -35.27 15.33
N LYS A 468 -11.32 -34.74 15.58
CA LYS A 468 -12.49 -34.90 14.69
C LYS A 468 -12.25 -34.40 13.26
N TYR A 469 -11.29 -33.50 13.04
CA TYR A 469 -10.96 -32.96 11.72
C TYR A 469 -9.91 -33.80 10.98
N ARG A 470 -9.07 -34.55 11.72
CA ARG A 470 -7.86 -35.21 11.18
C ARG A 470 -8.17 -36.12 10.01
N LYS A 471 -9.18 -36.99 10.14
CA LYS A 471 -9.56 -37.94 9.07
C LYS A 471 -9.95 -37.25 7.76
N GLY A 472 -10.62 -36.11 7.85
CA GLY A 472 -10.98 -35.30 6.69
C GLY A 472 -9.74 -34.68 6.04
N LEU A 473 -8.82 -34.14 6.85
CA LEU A 473 -7.58 -33.53 6.37
C LEU A 473 -6.63 -34.55 5.73
N VAL A 474 -6.52 -35.76 6.28
CA VAL A 474 -5.79 -36.87 5.64
C VAL A 474 -6.37 -37.21 4.26
N ALA A 475 -7.71 -37.18 4.12
CA ALA A 475 -8.34 -37.40 2.82
C ALA A 475 -8.08 -36.25 1.83
N THR A 476 -7.96 -35.02 2.32
CA THR A 476 -7.55 -33.85 1.52
C THR A 476 -6.10 -33.97 1.05
N ASP A 477 -5.17 -34.35 1.93
CA ASP A 477 -3.76 -34.61 1.61
C ASP A 477 -3.63 -35.66 0.50
N LYS A 478 -4.33 -36.78 0.69
CA LYS A 478 -4.43 -37.83 -0.34
C LYS A 478 -4.99 -37.31 -1.65
N ALA A 479 -5.99 -36.42 -1.62
CA ALA A 479 -6.55 -35.84 -2.83
C ALA A 479 -5.53 -34.97 -3.59
N PHE A 480 -4.74 -34.15 -2.90
CA PHE A 480 -3.66 -33.40 -3.52
C PHE A 480 -2.59 -34.32 -4.12
N LEU A 481 -2.14 -35.33 -3.36
CA LEU A 481 -1.17 -36.31 -3.85
C LEU A 481 -1.68 -37.07 -5.09
N ASP A 482 -2.94 -37.50 -5.08
CA ASP A 482 -3.56 -38.21 -6.20
C ASP A 482 -3.69 -37.31 -7.45
N ILE A 483 -4.23 -36.10 -7.28
CA ILE A 483 -4.67 -35.25 -8.39
C ILE A 483 -3.52 -34.39 -8.92
N LEU A 484 -2.79 -33.71 -8.03
CA LEU A 484 -1.72 -32.77 -8.41
C LEU A 484 -0.41 -33.51 -8.74
N PHE A 485 -0.09 -34.55 -7.95
CA PHE A 485 1.20 -35.24 -8.03
C PHE A 485 1.15 -36.65 -8.61
N LYS A 486 -0.04 -37.16 -8.97
CA LYS A 486 -0.20 -38.54 -9.49
C LYS A 486 0.46 -39.59 -8.58
N LYS A 487 0.30 -39.43 -7.26
CA LYS A 487 0.92 -40.22 -6.19
C LYS A 487 2.45 -40.22 -6.16
N THR A 488 3.13 -39.37 -6.93
CA THR A 488 4.60 -39.31 -6.97
C THR A 488 5.09 -37.88 -6.81
N MET A 489 5.65 -37.56 -5.65
CA MET A 489 6.25 -36.25 -5.38
C MET A 489 7.78 -36.34 -5.41
N ASP A 490 8.40 -35.55 -6.28
CA ASP A 490 9.85 -35.48 -6.41
C ASP A 490 10.37 -34.16 -5.84
N PHE A 491 10.99 -34.20 -4.66
CA PHE A 491 11.52 -33.01 -3.99
C PHE A 491 12.62 -32.28 -4.77
N ALA A 492 13.28 -32.95 -5.74
CA ALA A 492 14.26 -32.29 -6.62
C ALA A 492 13.60 -31.43 -7.71
N LYS A 493 12.37 -31.80 -8.10
CA LYS A 493 11.59 -31.13 -9.18
C LYS A 493 10.50 -30.23 -8.64
N TRP A 494 10.14 -30.40 -7.37
CA TRP A 494 9.14 -29.59 -6.71
C TRP A 494 9.59 -28.13 -6.66
N GLN A 495 8.79 -27.25 -7.26
CA GLN A 495 8.96 -25.81 -7.18
C GLN A 495 7.78 -25.25 -6.41
N PRO A 496 8.00 -24.60 -5.26
CA PRO A 496 6.91 -24.14 -4.41
C PRO A 496 6.09 -23.05 -5.08
N VAL A 497 6.61 -22.27 -6.05
CA VAL A 497 5.88 -21.21 -6.74
C VAL A 497 5.98 -21.39 -8.26
N LEU A 498 4.84 -21.73 -8.88
CA LEU A 498 4.67 -21.70 -10.34
C LEU A 498 4.10 -20.31 -10.72
N SER A 499 5.01 -19.35 -10.91
CA SER A 499 4.68 -18.01 -11.42
C SER A 499 4.52 -18.07 -12.95
N ILE A 500 3.44 -18.69 -13.43
CA ILE A 500 3.13 -18.74 -14.87
C ILE A 500 1.96 -17.80 -15.22
N LEU A 501 1.44 -17.03 -14.26
CA LEU A 501 0.20 -16.26 -14.41
C LEU A 501 0.36 -14.75 -14.60
N PRO A 502 -0.62 -14.10 -15.25
CA PRO A 502 -0.56 -12.68 -15.58
C PRO A 502 -0.47 -11.81 -14.33
N GLU A 503 0.39 -10.80 -14.39
CA GLU A 503 0.50 -9.77 -13.37
C GLU A 503 -0.84 -9.02 -13.26
N MET A 504 -1.47 -9.07 -12.09
CA MET A 504 -2.67 -8.30 -11.75
C MET A 504 -2.27 -6.92 -11.23
N THR A 505 -2.91 -5.88 -11.73
CA THR A 505 -2.84 -4.54 -11.13
C THR A 505 -3.67 -4.49 -9.86
N LEU A 506 -3.46 -3.46 -9.02
CA LEU A 506 -4.30 -3.27 -7.83
C LEU A 506 -5.79 -3.12 -8.19
N SER A 507 -6.10 -2.46 -9.31
CA SER A 507 -7.48 -2.34 -9.79
C SER A 507 -8.08 -3.69 -10.13
N ASP A 508 -7.31 -4.58 -10.78
CA ASP A 508 -7.77 -5.94 -11.06
C ASP A 508 -8.06 -6.69 -9.76
N GLN A 509 -7.21 -6.52 -8.75
CA GLN A 509 -7.38 -7.20 -7.47
C GLN A 509 -8.59 -6.71 -6.67
N ILE A 510 -8.83 -5.40 -6.66
CA ILE A 510 -10.04 -4.79 -6.08
C ILE A 510 -11.28 -5.26 -6.83
N GLN A 511 -11.21 -5.33 -8.17
CA GLN A 511 -12.33 -5.78 -9.00
C GLN A 511 -12.68 -7.24 -8.73
N ASN A 512 -11.69 -8.13 -8.63
CA ASN A 512 -11.93 -9.55 -8.35
C ASN A 512 -12.66 -9.79 -7.02
N ILE A 513 -12.39 -8.97 -6.01
CA ILE A 513 -13.11 -8.97 -4.73
C ILE A 513 -14.51 -8.35 -4.91
N SER A 514 -14.61 -7.22 -5.61
CA SER A 514 -15.87 -6.50 -5.83
C SER A 514 -16.91 -7.30 -6.62
N LEU A 515 -16.49 -8.15 -7.55
CA LEU A 515 -17.38 -9.03 -8.35
C LEU A 515 -18.19 -10.01 -7.50
N ILE A 516 -17.87 -10.19 -6.22
CA ILE A 516 -18.64 -11.03 -5.30
C ILE A 516 -20.05 -10.45 -5.07
N ASP A 517 -20.18 -9.12 -5.09
CA ASP A 517 -21.46 -8.42 -4.90
C ASP A 517 -22.47 -8.74 -6.01
N GLU A 518 -22.00 -9.10 -7.21
CA GLU A 518 -22.85 -9.56 -8.31
C GLU A 518 -23.38 -10.99 -8.11
N LYS A 519 -22.66 -11.82 -7.34
CA LYS A 519 -23.00 -13.23 -7.12
C LYS A 519 -23.86 -13.45 -5.88
N ILE A 520 -23.61 -12.69 -4.81
CA ILE A 520 -24.29 -12.85 -3.53
C ILE A 520 -25.03 -11.55 -3.19
N ASN A 521 -26.36 -11.60 -3.21
CA ASN A 521 -27.18 -10.44 -2.89
C ASN A 521 -26.86 -9.90 -1.49
N SER A 522 -26.70 -8.58 -1.40
CA SER A 522 -26.46 -7.85 -0.15
C SER A 522 -25.11 -8.13 0.50
N PHE A 523 -24.15 -8.75 -0.21
CA PHE A 523 -22.78 -8.91 0.27
C PHE A 523 -22.15 -7.52 0.51
N ASP A 524 -22.12 -6.62 -0.48
CA ASP A 524 -21.70 -5.21 -0.29
C ASP A 524 -20.22 -5.07 0.17
N VAL A 525 -19.35 -5.97 -0.31
CA VAL A 525 -17.90 -5.91 -0.03
C VAL A 525 -17.22 -4.78 -0.79
N SER A 526 -17.75 -4.37 -1.95
CA SER A 526 -17.28 -3.17 -2.66
C SER A 526 -17.42 -1.94 -1.81
N ARG A 527 -18.58 -1.75 -1.16
CA ARG A 527 -18.79 -0.60 -0.27
C ARG A 527 -17.95 -0.66 0.99
N TYR A 528 -17.64 -1.86 1.48
CA TYR A 528 -16.69 -2.03 2.58
C TYR A 528 -15.27 -1.63 2.16
N LEU A 529 -14.82 -2.03 0.96
CA LEU A 529 -13.53 -1.59 0.40
C LEU A 529 -13.51 -0.08 0.19
N GLU A 530 -14.57 0.50 -0.38
CA GLU A 530 -14.76 1.95 -0.50
C GLU A 530 -14.60 2.61 0.88
N PHE A 531 -15.31 2.13 1.91
CA PHE A 531 -15.14 2.61 3.27
C PHE A 531 -13.70 2.52 3.77
N LEU A 532 -12.97 1.43 3.49
CA LEU A 532 -11.57 1.33 3.92
C LEU A 532 -10.68 2.38 3.24
N PHE A 533 -10.81 2.56 1.93
CA PHE A 533 -10.05 3.55 1.15
C PHE A 533 -10.47 4.98 1.52
N GLU A 534 -11.77 5.24 1.54
CA GLU A 534 -12.40 6.46 2.03
C GLU A 534 -12.13 6.71 3.50
N HIS A 535 -11.45 5.87 4.28
CA HIS A 535 -11.12 6.22 5.65
C HIS A 535 -9.63 6.12 5.96
N ASN A 536 -8.78 5.91 4.95
CA ASN A 536 -7.35 5.60 5.12
C ASN A 536 -7.14 4.46 6.14
N LEU A 537 -8.04 3.49 6.10
CA LEU A 537 -8.02 2.29 6.93
C LEU A 537 -7.38 1.11 6.21
N ILE A 538 -7.01 1.29 4.95
CA ILE A 538 -6.21 0.34 4.18
C ILE A 538 -5.01 1.06 3.57
N GLU A 539 -3.82 0.51 3.81
CA GLU A 539 -2.57 0.94 3.18
C GLU A 539 -2.07 -0.18 2.27
N ILE A 540 -1.82 0.14 1.00
CA ILE A 540 -1.38 -0.84 0.00
C ILE A 540 -0.07 -0.36 -0.61
N SER A 541 0.99 -1.16 -0.47
CA SER A 541 2.32 -0.80 -0.97
C SER A 541 3.17 -2.04 -1.25
N LYS A 542 4.02 -1.96 -2.28
CA LYS A 542 5.07 -2.97 -2.53
C LYS A 542 6.13 -2.99 -1.43
N ASN A 543 6.27 -1.89 -0.69
CA ASN A 543 7.26 -1.75 0.37
C ASN A 543 6.80 -2.31 1.71
N ASN A 544 5.51 -2.66 1.85
CA ASN A 544 5.01 -3.31 3.06
C ASN A 544 5.65 -4.69 3.19
N LYS A 545 6.10 -5.06 4.40
CA LYS A 545 6.79 -6.34 4.62
C LYS A 545 5.87 -7.56 4.53
N ARG A 546 4.61 -7.40 4.93
CA ARG A 546 3.58 -8.44 4.94
C ARG A 546 2.20 -7.79 4.87
N SER A 547 1.22 -8.56 4.43
CA SER A 547 -0.19 -8.21 4.61
C SER A 547 -0.61 -8.49 6.06
N MET A 548 -1.46 -7.63 6.63
CA MET A 548 -1.95 -7.75 8.01
C MET A 548 -3.23 -6.95 8.23
N PHE A 549 -4.15 -7.56 8.98
CA PHE A 549 -5.34 -6.95 9.55
C PHE A 549 -5.15 -6.66 11.05
N TYR A 550 -5.65 -5.52 11.49
CA TYR A 550 -5.72 -5.12 12.89
C TYR A 550 -7.05 -4.44 13.18
N TYR A 551 -7.67 -4.71 14.33
CA TYR A 551 -8.86 -4.01 14.77
C TYR A 551 -8.55 -3.14 15.99
N ASN A 552 -8.77 -1.82 15.87
CA ASN A 552 -8.56 -0.92 16.98
C ASN A 552 -9.79 -0.93 17.91
N GLY A 553 -9.67 -1.57 19.08
CA GLY A 553 -10.76 -1.71 20.06
C GLY A 553 -11.32 -0.38 20.58
N ARG A 554 -10.48 0.66 20.72
CA ARG A 554 -10.88 1.98 21.22
C ARG A 554 -11.70 2.76 20.20
N TYR A 555 -11.21 2.84 18.98
CA TYR A 555 -11.83 3.64 17.93
C TYR A 555 -12.84 2.84 17.09
N LYS A 556 -12.90 1.51 17.30
CA LYS A 556 -13.84 0.58 16.68
C LYS A 556 -13.78 0.56 15.17
N TYR A 557 -12.58 0.60 14.61
CA TYR A 557 -12.36 0.50 13.17
C TYR A 557 -11.32 -0.58 12.84
N PRO A 558 -11.44 -1.20 11.65
CA PRO A 558 -10.40 -2.06 11.08
C PRO A 558 -9.25 -1.22 10.50
N ARG A 559 -8.05 -1.77 10.49
CA ARG A 559 -6.87 -1.26 9.77
C ARG A 559 -6.22 -2.41 9.03
N LEU A 560 -5.92 -2.20 7.76
CA LEU A 560 -5.33 -3.19 6.87
C LEU A 560 -4.02 -2.62 6.30
N SER A 561 -2.97 -3.43 6.32
CA SER A 561 -1.77 -3.20 5.53
C SER A 561 -1.68 -4.33 4.52
N ILE A 562 -1.55 -4.02 3.24
CA ILE A 562 -1.43 -5.00 2.16
C ILE A 562 -0.06 -4.86 1.52
N GLN A 563 0.71 -5.94 1.51
CA GLN A 563 1.88 -6.04 0.66
C GLN A 563 1.41 -6.30 -0.77
N PHE A 564 1.52 -5.29 -1.62
CA PHE A 564 1.11 -5.44 -3.02
C PHE A 564 2.07 -6.38 -3.75
N ASP A 565 1.53 -7.51 -4.19
CA ASP A 565 2.15 -8.46 -5.09
C ASP A 565 1.17 -8.70 -6.25
N SER A 566 1.66 -8.62 -7.50
CA SER A 566 0.84 -8.77 -8.70
C SER A 566 0.48 -10.23 -9.02
N THR A 567 0.99 -11.20 -8.24
CA THR A 567 0.68 -12.63 -8.43
C THR A 567 -0.67 -13.03 -7.81
N ILE A 568 -1.06 -14.29 -8.01
CA ILE A 568 -2.21 -14.89 -7.32
C ILE A 568 -2.03 -14.89 -5.80
N ASP A 569 -0.80 -15.03 -5.31
CA ASP A 569 -0.51 -15.00 -3.87
C ASP A 569 -0.83 -13.61 -3.29
N GLY A 570 -0.49 -12.54 -4.02
CA GLY A 570 -0.87 -11.18 -3.66
C GLY A 570 -2.37 -10.93 -3.67
N GLN A 571 -3.08 -11.44 -4.69
CA GLN A 571 -4.55 -11.37 -4.76
C GLN A 571 -5.22 -12.09 -3.59
N MET A 572 -4.72 -13.27 -3.23
CA MET A 572 -5.27 -14.06 -2.13
C MET A 572 -4.94 -13.44 -0.78
N ALA A 573 -3.71 -12.93 -0.59
CA ALA A 573 -3.35 -12.18 0.62
C ALA A 573 -4.22 -10.93 0.80
N PHE A 574 -4.56 -10.22 -0.29
CA PHE A 574 -5.48 -9.09 -0.22
C PHE A 574 -6.90 -9.54 0.16
N ALA A 575 -7.43 -10.59 -0.47
CA ALA A 575 -8.73 -11.17 -0.11
C ALA A 575 -8.75 -11.66 1.35
N HIS A 576 -7.65 -12.23 1.84
CA HIS A 576 -7.51 -12.72 3.20
C HIS A 576 -7.74 -11.61 4.24
N GLU A 577 -6.97 -10.52 4.14
CA GLU A 577 -7.07 -9.40 5.09
C GLU A 577 -8.40 -8.66 4.99
N VAL A 578 -8.95 -8.52 3.78
CA VAL A 578 -10.28 -7.93 3.58
C VAL A 578 -11.34 -8.83 4.22
N GLY A 579 -11.21 -10.15 4.09
CA GLY A 579 -12.14 -11.12 4.67
C GLY A 579 -12.19 -11.03 6.19
N HIS A 580 -11.03 -10.90 6.86
CA HIS A 580 -10.97 -10.62 8.30
C HIS A 580 -11.82 -9.40 8.64
N GLY A 581 -11.50 -8.25 8.05
CA GLY A 581 -12.17 -7.00 8.41
C GLY A 581 -13.65 -6.95 8.04
N TYR A 582 -14.00 -7.46 6.86
CA TYR A 582 -15.36 -7.41 6.33
C TYR A 582 -16.34 -8.18 7.22
N PHE A 583 -16.07 -9.45 7.54
CA PHE A 583 -16.98 -10.24 8.37
C PHE A 583 -16.94 -9.81 9.84
N ILE A 584 -15.79 -9.36 10.35
CA ILE A 584 -15.70 -8.78 11.70
C ILE A 584 -16.57 -7.52 11.82
N SER A 585 -16.67 -6.70 10.75
CA SER A 585 -17.52 -5.50 10.74
C SER A 585 -19.02 -5.80 10.93
N LEU A 586 -19.46 -7.04 10.65
CA LEU A 586 -20.84 -7.49 10.86
C LEU A 586 -21.16 -7.77 12.33
N ILE A 587 -20.15 -7.87 13.21
CA ILE A 587 -20.33 -8.12 14.64
C ILE A 587 -20.57 -6.79 15.37
N SER A 588 -21.76 -6.59 15.93
CA SER A 588 -22.09 -5.31 16.60
C SER A 588 -21.40 -5.11 17.96
N SER A 589 -20.89 -6.18 18.57
CA SER A 589 -20.29 -6.13 19.91
C SER A 589 -18.76 -5.99 19.84
N SER A 590 -18.23 -4.81 20.14
CA SER A 590 -16.77 -4.56 20.16
C SER A 590 -16.01 -5.47 21.12
N LYS A 591 -16.63 -5.84 22.25
CA LYS A 591 -16.06 -6.79 23.22
C LYS A 591 -15.90 -8.20 22.65
N LEU A 592 -16.77 -8.61 21.71
CA LEU A 592 -16.63 -9.89 21.03
C LEU A 592 -15.52 -9.84 19.98
N ILE A 593 -15.35 -8.70 19.30
CA ILE A 593 -14.29 -8.52 18.30
C ILE A 593 -12.91 -8.62 18.96
N GLU A 594 -12.68 -7.92 20.08
CA GLU A 594 -11.40 -7.94 20.82
C GLU A 594 -11.00 -9.33 21.34
N GLY A 595 -11.96 -10.24 21.49
CA GLY A 595 -11.74 -11.61 21.99
C GLY A 595 -12.19 -12.68 21.01
N LEU A 596 -12.22 -12.37 19.72
CA LEU A 596 -12.68 -13.28 18.68
C LEU A 596 -11.71 -14.47 18.57
N PRO A 597 -12.19 -15.72 18.62
CA PRO A 597 -11.33 -16.88 18.41
C PRO A 597 -10.65 -16.84 17.04
N GLU A 598 -9.36 -17.15 16.99
CA GLU A 598 -8.55 -17.22 15.78
C GLU A 598 -9.20 -18.11 14.71
N GLU A 599 -9.78 -19.25 15.11
CA GLU A 599 -10.52 -20.18 14.24
C GLU A 599 -11.72 -19.53 13.51
N ILE A 600 -12.31 -18.47 14.06
CA ILE A 600 -13.41 -17.74 13.42
C ILE A 600 -12.85 -16.67 12.48
N SER A 601 -11.79 -15.97 12.89
CA SER A 601 -11.11 -15.00 12.02
C SER A 601 -10.61 -15.67 10.74
N GLU A 602 -9.91 -16.79 10.87
CA GLU A 602 -9.40 -17.56 9.73
C GLU A 602 -10.51 -18.17 8.87
N LEU A 603 -11.66 -18.52 9.46
CA LEU A 603 -12.82 -18.93 8.67
C LEU A 603 -13.34 -17.77 7.80
N PHE A 604 -13.40 -16.55 8.35
CA PHE A 604 -13.87 -15.37 7.64
C PHE A 604 -12.96 -14.98 6.48
N SER A 605 -11.64 -14.96 6.69
CA SER A 605 -10.67 -14.74 5.61
C SER A 605 -10.80 -15.81 4.52
N SER A 606 -10.83 -17.09 4.92
CA SER A 606 -10.98 -18.22 3.99
C SER A 606 -12.26 -18.16 3.15
N ILE A 607 -13.39 -17.72 3.72
CA ILE A 607 -14.64 -17.55 2.94
C ILE A 607 -14.42 -16.57 1.79
N LEU A 608 -13.78 -15.42 2.05
CA LEU A 608 -13.59 -14.41 1.01
C LEU A 608 -12.58 -14.89 -0.05
N GLU A 609 -11.48 -15.53 0.35
CA GLU A 609 -10.53 -16.15 -0.58
C GLU A 609 -11.22 -17.10 -1.56
N PHE A 610 -12.05 -18.02 -1.07
CA PHE A 610 -12.74 -18.98 -1.94
C PHE A 610 -13.77 -18.31 -2.86
N LEU A 611 -14.46 -17.27 -2.40
CA LEU A 611 -15.36 -16.50 -3.27
C LEU A 611 -14.58 -15.84 -4.42
N VAL A 612 -13.39 -15.29 -4.14
CA VAL A 612 -12.49 -14.75 -5.19
C VAL A 612 -11.97 -15.87 -6.10
N LEU A 613 -11.56 -17.03 -5.56
CA LEU A 613 -11.11 -18.16 -6.38
C LEU A 613 -12.20 -18.67 -7.32
N PHE A 614 -13.45 -18.70 -6.88
CA PHE A 614 -14.58 -19.06 -7.75
C PHE A 614 -14.86 -18.02 -8.85
N ASN A 615 -14.40 -16.77 -8.70
CA ASN A 615 -14.44 -15.74 -9.75
C ASN A 615 -13.29 -15.92 -10.74
N LEU A 616 -12.09 -16.23 -10.25
CA LEU A 616 -10.89 -16.39 -11.07
C LEU A 616 -10.89 -17.69 -11.89
N ASN A 617 -11.62 -18.71 -11.46
CA ASN A 617 -11.67 -19.98 -12.15
C ASN A 617 -12.24 -19.83 -13.58
N ASP A 618 -11.35 -19.85 -14.58
CA ASP A 618 -11.69 -19.88 -16.00
C ASP A 618 -11.56 -21.30 -16.53
N LYS A 619 -12.68 -21.85 -17.01
CA LYS A 619 -12.76 -23.18 -17.62
C LYS A 619 -11.84 -23.36 -18.83
N ASN A 620 -11.32 -22.27 -19.41
CA ASN A 620 -10.49 -22.30 -20.61
C ASN A 620 -8.99 -22.11 -20.32
N SER A 621 -8.57 -21.85 -19.08
CA SER A 621 -7.18 -21.56 -18.73
C SER A 621 -6.58 -22.65 -17.84
N VAL A 622 -5.97 -23.66 -18.47
CA VAL A 622 -5.31 -24.79 -17.78
C VAL A 622 -4.19 -24.30 -16.85
N ASP A 623 -3.41 -23.31 -17.28
CA ASP A 623 -2.30 -22.76 -16.48
C ASP A 623 -2.80 -22.05 -15.21
N LEU A 624 -3.91 -21.30 -15.30
CA LEU A 624 -4.54 -20.61 -14.16
C LEU A 624 -5.06 -21.61 -13.12
N ASN A 625 -5.77 -22.63 -13.58
CA ASN A 625 -6.32 -23.63 -12.66
C ASN A 625 -5.23 -24.50 -12.03
N GLN A 626 -4.14 -24.78 -12.76
CA GLN A 626 -2.98 -25.44 -12.19
C GLN A 626 -2.33 -24.58 -11.11
N THR A 627 -2.16 -23.29 -11.32
CA THR A 627 -1.60 -22.39 -10.30
C THR A 627 -2.53 -22.23 -9.10
N ILE A 628 -3.86 -22.16 -9.29
CA ILE A 628 -4.84 -22.18 -8.19
C ILE A 628 -4.68 -23.46 -7.36
N ALA A 629 -4.57 -24.63 -8.00
CA ALA A 629 -4.38 -25.89 -7.29
C ALA A 629 -3.07 -25.93 -6.47
N HIS A 630 -1.99 -25.33 -6.98
CA HIS A 630 -0.73 -25.20 -6.23
C HIS A 630 -0.85 -24.22 -5.07
N TYR A 631 -1.56 -23.09 -5.24
CA TYR A 631 -1.87 -22.18 -4.14
C TYR A 631 -2.64 -22.92 -3.04
N LEU A 632 -3.71 -23.62 -3.40
CA LEU A 632 -4.52 -24.40 -2.44
C LEU A 632 -3.70 -25.48 -1.73
N TYR A 633 -2.80 -26.16 -2.45
CA TYR A 633 -1.86 -27.11 -1.84
C TYR A 633 -0.98 -26.42 -0.77
N ARG A 634 -0.46 -25.22 -1.06
CA ARG A 634 0.35 -24.47 -0.10
C ARG A 634 -0.43 -23.95 1.09
N SER A 635 -1.66 -23.48 0.90
CA SER A 635 -2.45 -22.87 1.98
C SER A 635 -3.17 -23.90 2.85
N ILE A 636 -3.41 -25.11 2.32
CA ILE A 636 -4.18 -26.16 3.01
C ILE A 636 -3.29 -27.33 3.43
N ASP A 637 -2.56 -27.92 2.50
CA ASP A 637 -1.87 -29.19 2.73
C ASP A 637 -0.52 -29.02 3.45
N ILE A 638 0.26 -28.02 3.06
CA ILE A 638 1.55 -27.74 3.71
C ILE A 638 1.37 -27.44 5.22
N PRO A 639 0.42 -26.61 5.66
CA PRO A 639 0.17 -26.40 7.09
C PRO A 639 -0.24 -27.68 7.81
N PHE A 640 -1.10 -28.50 7.19
CA PHE A 640 -1.54 -29.78 7.78
C PHE A 640 -0.38 -30.76 7.96
N THR A 641 0.46 -30.92 6.92
CA THR A 641 1.62 -31.81 6.99
C THR A 641 2.67 -31.31 7.99
N ILE A 642 2.82 -29.99 8.17
CA ILE A 642 3.65 -29.40 9.23
C ILE A 642 3.06 -29.72 10.61
N ASP A 643 1.75 -29.65 10.80
CA ASP A 643 1.11 -29.96 12.09
C ASP A 643 1.23 -31.44 12.46
N GLU A 644 1.07 -32.36 11.49
CA GLU A 644 1.33 -33.79 11.71
C GLU A 644 2.80 -34.06 12.01
N TYR A 645 3.69 -33.35 11.31
CA TYR A 645 5.11 -33.49 11.57
C TYR A 645 5.51 -32.97 12.96
N GLU A 646 4.99 -31.81 13.36
CA GLU A 646 5.17 -31.24 14.68
C GLU A 646 4.66 -32.18 15.78
N LYS A 647 3.49 -32.79 15.55
CA LYS A 647 2.91 -33.79 16.43
C LYS A 647 3.84 -34.98 16.64
N GLU A 648 4.47 -35.47 15.59
CA GLU A 648 5.43 -36.57 15.68
C GLU A 648 6.72 -36.15 16.38
N ILE A 649 7.26 -34.95 16.10
CA ILE A 649 8.48 -34.45 16.76
C ILE A 649 8.26 -34.24 18.25
N LEU A 650 7.20 -33.51 18.62
CA LEU A 650 6.96 -33.11 20.00
C LEU A 650 6.59 -34.29 20.89
N GLN A 651 6.19 -35.44 20.33
CA GLN A 651 5.98 -36.68 21.10
C GLN A 651 7.27 -37.45 21.40
N ILE A 652 8.39 -37.18 20.71
CA ILE A 652 9.69 -37.82 20.98
C ILE A 652 10.13 -37.52 22.43
N PRO A 653 10.50 -38.51 23.27
CA PRO A 653 10.90 -38.27 24.65
C PRO A 653 12.01 -37.21 24.80
N PHE A 654 11.96 -36.42 25.89
CA PHE A 654 12.97 -35.41 26.18
C PHE A 654 14.40 -36.01 26.17
N GLY A 655 15.35 -35.31 25.54
CA GLY A 655 16.72 -35.79 25.37
C GLY A 655 16.90 -36.89 24.31
N LYS A 656 15.84 -37.28 23.60
CA LYS A 656 15.88 -38.19 22.44
C LYS A 656 15.64 -37.47 21.10
N ILE A 657 15.32 -36.18 21.12
CA ILE A 657 15.23 -35.36 19.91
C ILE A 657 16.65 -35.22 19.33
N ASN A 658 16.84 -35.74 18.12
CA ASN A 658 18.05 -35.61 17.33
C ASN A 658 17.68 -35.63 15.85
N TRP A 659 18.64 -35.35 14.97
CA TRP A 659 18.34 -35.21 13.56
C TRP A 659 17.73 -36.47 12.91
N ASN A 660 18.17 -37.67 13.31
CA ASN A 660 17.60 -38.90 12.75
C ASN A 660 16.17 -39.12 13.23
N THR A 661 15.85 -38.80 14.49
CA THR A 661 14.47 -38.91 14.99
C THR A 661 13.56 -37.86 14.37
N ILE A 662 14.07 -36.65 14.12
CA ILE A 662 13.40 -35.57 13.37
C ILE A 662 13.06 -36.01 11.94
N LYS A 663 14.02 -36.61 11.20
CA LYS A 663 13.75 -37.13 9.84
C LYS A 663 12.74 -38.28 9.84
N ASN A 664 12.85 -39.19 10.81
CA ASN A 664 11.95 -40.34 10.91
C ASN A 664 10.52 -39.91 11.26
N ALA A 665 10.35 -38.92 12.14
CA ALA A 665 9.07 -38.31 12.45
C ALA A 665 8.41 -37.73 11.19
N ARG A 666 9.19 -37.07 10.33
CA ARG A 666 8.68 -36.55 9.05
C ARG A 666 8.21 -37.65 8.11
N ARG A 667 9.04 -38.67 7.91
CA ARG A 667 8.71 -39.81 7.05
C ARG A 667 7.46 -40.53 7.53
N LYS A 668 7.35 -40.71 8.85
CA LYS A 668 6.17 -41.28 9.48
C LYS A 668 4.93 -40.44 9.18
N ALA A 669 4.97 -39.12 9.40
CA ALA A 669 3.85 -38.23 9.08
C ALA A 669 3.42 -38.31 7.60
N LEU A 670 4.37 -38.33 6.66
CA LEU A 670 4.07 -38.47 5.22
C LEU A 670 3.48 -39.84 4.85
N GLN A 671 4.03 -40.94 5.40
CA GLN A 671 3.59 -42.30 5.07
C GLN A 671 2.28 -42.69 5.74
N GLU A 672 1.97 -42.15 6.92
CA GLU A 672 0.70 -42.39 7.62
C GLU A 672 -0.49 -41.73 6.92
N ASN A 673 -0.26 -40.66 6.15
CA ASN A 673 -1.30 -39.98 5.39
C ASN A 673 -1.69 -40.75 4.11
N ASP A 674 -0.71 -41.26 3.35
CA ASP A 674 -0.96 -42.17 2.22
C ASP A 674 0.19 -43.16 2.00
N ALA A 675 -0.01 -44.43 2.38
CA ALA A 675 0.98 -45.49 2.24
C ALA A 675 1.35 -45.81 0.77
N ASP A 676 0.48 -45.45 -0.19
CA ASP A 676 0.73 -45.68 -1.62
C ASP A 676 1.54 -44.54 -2.27
N ALA A 677 1.71 -43.40 -1.60
CA ALA A 677 2.41 -42.25 -2.15
C ALA A 677 3.93 -42.49 -2.19
N LYS A 678 4.55 -42.13 -3.32
CA LYS A 678 5.99 -42.25 -3.53
C LYS A 678 6.65 -40.88 -3.43
N PHE A 679 7.60 -40.77 -2.51
CA PHE A 679 8.42 -39.58 -2.35
C PHE A 679 9.84 -39.88 -2.86
N SER A 680 10.36 -39.06 -3.78
CA SER A 680 11.74 -39.17 -4.26
C SER A 680 12.56 -37.94 -3.88
N ASN A 681 13.86 -38.12 -3.70
CA ASN A 681 14.80 -37.06 -3.31
C ASN A 681 14.48 -36.38 -1.96
N GLU A 682 13.80 -37.07 -1.04
CA GLU A 682 13.44 -36.57 0.30
C GLU A 682 14.59 -35.88 1.04
N LYS A 683 15.82 -36.43 0.89
CA LYS A 683 17.05 -35.88 1.48
C LYS A 683 17.27 -34.39 1.19
N LEU A 684 16.81 -33.89 0.05
CA LEU A 684 16.92 -32.47 -0.34
C LEU A 684 16.05 -31.55 0.51
N SER A 685 15.05 -32.12 1.16
CA SER A 685 14.11 -31.39 1.99
C SER A 685 14.32 -31.63 3.48
N ASP A 686 15.10 -32.64 3.88
CA ASP A 686 15.31 -33.03 5.29
C ASP A 686 15.73 -31.82 6.14
N TYR A 687 16.60 -30.96 5.59
CA TYR A 687 17.20 -29.82 6.30
C TYR A 687 16.45 -28.49 6.14
N ASN A 688 15.44 -28.41 5.27
CA ASN A 688 14.66 -27.17 5.08
C ASN A 688 13.95 -26.73 6.36
N ILE A 689 13.72 -27.65 7.29
CA ILE A 689 13.10 -27.36 8.57
C ILE A 689 13.91 -26.38 9.43
N ALA A 690 15.23 -26.31 9.21
CA ALA A 690 16.10 -25.34 9.87
C ALA A 690 15.78 -23.89 9.46
N LEU A 691 14.96 -23.69 8.42
CA LEU A 691 14.53 -22.37 7.96
C LEU A 691 13.11 -22.02 8.43
N ASN A 692 12.41 -22.93 9.12
CA ASN A 692 11.03 -22.73 9.54
C ASN A 692 10.97 -22.30 11.01
N THR A 693 11.09 -21.01 11.27
CA THR A 693 11.05 -20.46 12.65
C THR A 693 9.74 -20.72 13.36
N GLU A 694 8.62 -20.68 12.64
CA GLU A 694 7.28 -20.95 13.17
C GLU A 694 7.19 -22.36 13.76
N LEU A 695 7.69 -23.38 13.05
CA LEU A 695 7.76 -24.74 13.58
C LEU A 695 8.76 -24.85 14.75
N LEU A 696 9.91 -24.17 14.68
CA LEU A 696 10.96 -24.34 15.68
C LEU A 696 10.68 -23.61 17.00
N ILE A 697 9.94 -22.50 16.98
CA ILE A 697 9.90 -21.53 18.07
C ILE A 697 8.46 -21.22 18.53
N GLN A 698 7.60 -20.77 17.63
CA GLN A 698 6.28 -20.16 17.94
C GLN A 698 5.22 -21.20 18.34
N GLU A 699 4.29 -20.90 19.25
CA GLU A 699 3.13 -21.77 19.46
C GLU A 699 2.19 -21.73 18.23
N ARG A 700 1.92 -22.89 17.62
CA ARG A 700 0.98 -23.01 16.49
C ARG A 700 -0.38 -23.51 16.95
N SER A 701 -1.42 -22.99 16.31
CA SER A 701 -2.80 -23.48 16.45
C SER A 701 -3.01 -24.70 15.53
N VAL A 702 -3.17 -25.89 16.14
CA VAL A 702 -3.25 -27.18 15.44
C VAL A 702 -4.42 -27.20 14.45
N TYR A 703 -4.12 -27.52 13.19
CA TYR A 703 -5.01 -27.60 12.04
C TYR A 703 -5.76 -26.32 11.71
N LEU A 704 -5.35 -25.16 12.26
CA LEU A 704 -6.08 -23.91 12.10
C LEU A 704 -6.31 -23.56 10.63
N TYR A 705 -5.23 -23.37 9.86
CA TYR A 705 -5.32 -22.95 8.46
C TYR A 705 -6.06 -23.99 7.62
N SER A 706 -5.63 -25.26 7.68
CA SER A 706 -6.22 -26.33 6.85
C SER A 706 -7.70 -26.57 7.13
N LYS A 707 -8.12 -26.54 8.40
CA LYS A 707 -9.54 -26.65 8.78
C LYS A 707 -10.32 -25.43 8.30
N SER A 708 -9.79 -24.22 8.52
CA SER A 708 -10.49 -22.98 8.19
C SER A 708 -10.68 -22.82 6.69
N HIS A 709 -9.71 -23.22 5.87
CA HIS A 709 -9.85 -23.21 4.41
C HIS A 709 -10.88 -24.24 3.92
N ILE A 710 -10.85 -25.47 4.44
CA ILE A 710 -11.82 -26.51 4.02
C ILE A 710 -13.25 -26.13 4.39
N LEU A 711 -13.43 -25.54 5.57
CA LEU A 711 -14.71 -25.00 5.99
C LEU A 711 -15.07 -23.76 5.16
N GLY A 712 -14.15 -22.81 5.01
CA GLY A 712 -14.31 -21.60 4.21
C GLY A 712 -14.74 -21.89 2.78
N PHE A 713 -14.16 -22.91 2.14
CA PHE A 713 -14.60 -23.45 0.85
C PHE A 713 -16.09 -23.83 0.86
N GLU A 714 -16.52 -24.64 1.83
CA GLU A 714 -17.90 -25.10 1.93
C GLU A 714 -18.86 -23.93 2.17
N ALA A 715 -18.50 -23.02 3.09
CA ALA A 715 -19.30 -21.85 3.38
C ALA A 715 -19.42 -20.95 2.14
N ALA A 716 -18.31 -20.61 1.49
CA ALA A 716 -18.30 -19.84 0.23
C ALA A 716 -19.16 -20.52 -0.83
N TYR A 717 -19.02 -21.83 -1.02
CA TYR A 717 -19.83 -22.59 -1.98
C TYR A 717 -21.32 -22.47 -1.66
N LEU A 718 -21.73 -22.73 -0.42
CA LEU A 718 -23.13 -22.65 -0.01
C LEU A 718 -23.70 -21.25 -0.17
N LEU A 719 -22.92 -20.20 0.15
CA LEU A 719 -23.34 -18.82 -0.06
C LEU A 719 -23.61 -18.53 -1.55
N THR A 720 -22.79 -19.04 -2.47
CA THR A 720 -23.05 -18.89 -3.92
C THR A 720 -24.27 -19.67 -4.43
N LYS A 721 -24.74 -20.67 -3.67
CA LYS A 721 -25.93 -21.47 -4.03
C LYS A 721 -27.22 -20.92 -3.42
N ASN A 722 -27.14 -20.23 -2.29
CA ASN A 722 -28.30 -19.71 -1.58
C ASN A 722 -28.01 -18.37 -0.92
N ASN A 723 -28.42 -17.29 -1.58
CA ASN A 723 -28.22 -15.91 -1.12
C ASN A 723 -28.90 -15.60 0.22
N GLU A 724 -29.91 -16.38 0.66
CA GLU A 724 -30.53 -16.19 1.98
C GLU A 724 -29.61 -16.62 3.13
N LEU A 725 -28.63 -17.50 2.87
CA LEU A 725 -27.64 -17.89 3.89
C LEU A 725 -26.74 -16.71 4.29
N PHE A 726 -26.41 -15.82 3.35
CA PHE A 726 -25.63 -14.63 3.66
C PHE A 726 -26.41 -13.69 4.60
N LYS A 727 -27.68 -13.40 4.29
CA LYS A 727 -28.55 -12.60 5.18
C LYS A 727 -28.67 -13.23 6.56
N LYS A 728 -28.80 -14.56 6.62
CA LYS A 728 -28.85 -15.30 7.89
C LYS A 728 -27.55 -15.17 8.66
N MET A 729 -26.41 -15.20 7.99
CA MET A 729 -25.09 -14.96 8.58
C MET A 729 -24.97 -13.54 9.16
N VAL A 730 -25.37 -12.51 8.40
CA VAL A 730 -25.40 -11.11 8.87
C VAL A 730 -26.26 -10.98 10.13
N VAL A 731 -27.48 -11.51 10.10
CA VAL A 731 -28.40 -11.47 11.26
C VAL A 731 -27.82 -12.22 12.46
N TYR A 732 -27.19 -13.37 12.23
CA TYR A 732 -26.54 -14.15 13.28
C TYR A 732 -25.40 -13.35 13.94
N LEU A 733 -24.47 -12.81 13.16
CA LEU A 733 -23.31 -12.07 13.65
C LEU A 733 -23.70 -10.76 14.35
N ALA A 734 -24.63 -9.99 13.77
CA ALA A 734 -25.09 -8.72 14.33
C ALA A 734 -25.79 -8.90 15.70
N ASN A 735 -26.47 -10.03 15.90
CA ASN A 735 -27.20 -10.31 17.13
C ASN A 735 -26.36 -11.01 18.20
N LYS A 736 -25.11 -11.41 17.93
CA LYS A 736 -24.26 -12.03 18.96
C LYS A 736 -23.93 -11.06 20.09
N ARG A 737 -24.05 -11.59 21.31
CA ARG A 737 -23.71 -10.89 22.57
C ARG A 737 -22.72 -11.67 23.43
N GLU A 738 -22.60 -12.98 23.18
CA GLU A 738 -21.72 -13.89 23.90
C GLU A 738 -20.70 -14.54 22.95
N LYS A 739 -19.63 -15.11 23.51
CA LYS A 739 -18.64 -15.85 22.74
C LYS A 739 -19.31 -17.00 22.01
N PHE A 740 -18.86 -17.25 20.77
CA PHE A 740 -19.37 -18.32 19.94
C PHE A 740 -18.22 -19.09 19.29
N SER A 741 -18.51 -20.28 18.78
CA SER A 741 -17.54 -21.12 18.07
C SER A 741 -17.86 -21.19 16.57
N LEU A 742 -16.88 -21.68 15.80
CA LEU A 742 -17.07 -21.94 14.38
C LEU A 742 -18.19 -22.97 14.16
N GLU A 743 -18.29 -24.01 15.01
CA GLU A 743 -19.32 -25.03 14.87
C GLU A 743 -20.72 -24.45 15.06
N GLN A 744 -20.88 -23.46 15.94
CA GLN A 744 -22.14 -22.75 16.11
C GLN A 744 -22.50 -21.90 14.88
N ILE A 745 -21.53 -21.33 14.16
CA ILE A 745 -21.79 -20.66 12.88
C ILE A 745 -22.35 -21.67 11.87
N TYR A 746 -21.72 -22.85 11.75
CA TYR A 746 -22.19 -23.90 10.83
C TYR A 746 -23.57 -24.44 11.18
N GLU A 747 -23.83 -24.68 12.46
CA GLU A 747 -25.13 -25.16 12.92
C GLU A 747 -26.22 -24.11 12.70
N GLU A 748 -25.98 -22.87 13.12
CA GLU A 748 -27.00 -21.83 13.14
C GLU A 748 -27.21 -21.18 11.78
N VAL A 749 -26.16 -20.97 10.98
CA VAL A 749 -26.26 -20.34 9.65
C VAL A 749 -26.53 -21.41 8.60
N PHE A 750 -25.65 -22.39 8.49
CA PHE A 750 -25.64 -23.37 7.39
C PHE A 750 -26.48 -24.64 7.67
N ASN A 751 -26.99 -24.82 8.90
CA ASN A 751 -27.70 -26.02 9.34
C ASN A 751 -26.85 -27.30 9.19
N ILE A 752 -25.55 -27.19 9.49
CA ILE A 752 -24.58 -28.28 9.43
C ILE A 752 -23.94 -28.45 10.80
N GLN A 753 -24.16 -29.60 11.44
CA GLN A 753 -23.44 -29.93 12.67
C GLN A 753 -22.04 -30.47 12.33
N ILE A 754 -20.99 -29.81 12.81
CA ILE A 754 -19.61 -30.18 12.51
C ILE A 754 -19.10 -31.29 13.46
N ASN A 755 -18.92 -32.48 12.89
CA ASN A 755 -18.35 -33.68 13.49
C ASN A 755 -17.46 -34.40 12.46
N GLU A 756 -16.82 -35.52 12.84
CA GLU A 756 -15.91 -36.25 11.93
C GLU A 756 -16.58 -36.63 10.60
N SER A 757 -17.83 -37.11 10.64
CA SER A 757 -18.54 -37.57 9.45
C SER A 757 -18.93 -36.41 8.52
N SER A 758 -19.46 -35.31 9.06
CA SER A 758 -19.85 -34.15 8.25
C SER A 758 -18.62 -33.44 7.70
N PHE A 759 -17.55 -33.29 8.47
CA PHE A 759 -16.30 -32.70 7.98
C PHE A 759 -15.68 -33.56 6.87
N PHE A 760 -15.69 -34.89 6.99
CA PHE A 760 -15.25 -35.80 5.93
C PHE A 760 -16.10 -35.69 4.65
N LYS A 761 -17.40 -35.38 4.75
CA LYS A 761 -18.23 -35.12 3.57
C LYS A 761 -17.80 -33.82 2.88
N ILE A 762 -17.55 -32.77 3.65
CA ILE A 762 -17.04 -31.49 3.14
C ILE A 762 -15.70 -31.70 2.43
N THR A 763 -14.79 -32.50 2.97
CA THR A 763 -13.50 -32.77 2.32
C THR A 763 -13.64 -33.55 1.00
N ASN A 764 -14.63 -34.44 0.90
CA ASN A 764 -14.94 -35.09 -0.38
C ASN A 764 -15.50 -34.10 -1.42
N HIS A 765 -16.33 -33.15 -0.98
CA HIS A 765 -16.81 -32.08 -1.86
C HIS A 765 -15.66 -31.18 -2.33
N PHE A 766 -14.73 -30.83 -1.44
CA PHE A 766 -13.50 -30.11 -1.81
C PHE A 766 -12.65 -30.89 -2.80
N LYS A 767 -12.52 -32.21 -2.63
CA LYS A 767 -11.85 -33.09 -3.60
C LYS A 767 -12.48 -33.03 -4.99
N GLU A 768 -13.81 -33.02 -5.08
CA GLU A 768 -14.51 -32.86 -6.37
C GLU A 768 -14.19 -31.51 -7.02
N TYR A 769 -14.10 -30.44 -6.23
CA TYR A 769 -13.66 -29.13 -6.71
C TYR A 769 -12.21 -29.14 -7.22
N LEU A 770 -11.29 -29.78 -6.50
CA LEU A 770 -9.91 -29.94 -6.94
C LEU A 770 -9.80 -30.74 -8.26
N GLN A 771 -10.62 -31.77 -8.42
CA GLN A 771 -10.73 -32.50 -9.69
C GLN A 771 -11.31 -31.65 -10.80
N PHE A 772 -12.25 -30.75 -10.48
CA PHE A 772 -12.85 -29.84 -11.46
C PHE A 772 -11.83 -28.80 -11.95
N LEU A 773 -10.97 -28.28 -11.09
CA LEU A 773 -9.90 -27.35 -11.49
C LEU A 773 -8.92 -27.96 -12.50
N LEU A 774 -8.57 -29.23 -12.32
CA LEU A 774 -7.51 -29.89 -13.09
C LEU A 774 -8.02 -30.80 -14.24
N LYS A 775 -9.31 -30.68 -14.57
CA LYS A 775 -9.95 -31.30 -15.76
C LYS A 775 -9.89 -30.34 -16.93
#